data_AF-A0A450UNM9-F1
#
_entry.id   AF-A0A450UNM9-F1
#
_cell.length_a   1.000
_cell.length_b   1.000
_cell.length_c   1.000
_cell.angle_alpha   90.00
_cell.angle_beta   90.00
_cell.angle_gamma   90.00
#
_symmetry.space_group_name_H-M   'P 1'
#
loop_
_entity.id
_entity.type
_entity.pdbx_description
1 polymer ?
#
loop_
_entity_poly.entity_id
_entity_poly.type
_entity_poly.pdbx_seq_one_letter_code
_entity_poly.pdbx_strand_id
1 'polypeptide(L)'
;MTTSQTFYITGGTLPVNAPSYVERCADNELFQTLKLGEFCYVLTSRQMGKSSLMVRTADRLRRDGVAVAVLDLTALGRNLTLEQWYDGLLNRLGRQLGLEDELEAFWQAHERLGPLQRVMQALRSVVLEKIQAPVVIFVDEIDVVRSLPFSSDEFFAAIRELFNARTESPELHRLTFCLLGVATPSDLIRDTRLTPFNIGKRIELDDFTAAESALLAQGLGRDLTQAAKLLERIYHWTNGHPYLSQRLCQAIAANATITNAAGVDRACEELFLSSRARERDDNLLFVREQVLRTDTDHAALLTLYRRIHTSKKIPDDETNPLIDILRLAGLARVHENHLRVRNRIYGRAFDGDWIDANMPDAERRRQRAAFRRGLLRMGIAAGVVIACLIGGGWWYLDGYAWEHKVYYNIFYAKRFGLPQGVGKLTKKQVRHRAVSLLFISQGRKNRPHTMMAVNSAGECTPRHRIGTYLKAVEDWETQSPMRECRWEFAHDSKGDVVYEKAFNREGKLVWGLVYSPDTKPDKAYAHYVGPDGYPMPQKGATAEFVEFTYSKEGYETFTRYTDRAGEPATGPDRAYGRRQKYDDRGLVVEMVHLDPSGQPIIDEAGNIGFRRKYDSLGNILETTVFDTKFEPALANGSWHKKILRFDANGNPIEQAFFDIDGQPVLHKNGYHKQTVRYDEHGNRIELAFFDIAGKPILLKDGYHKVRRKYDNRGNEIETALFDTAGKPVLHKDGYHKWTARYDERGNQIESASFDATGQPKAKLTFRKDGTKSQQVIFTSDGHTSTKYNEREKRIEESYFDTSGKPMMLFDGYGYHKITFHDGEGGNRIEEHYFDTKGHQLVRSGITVISIFPDSQGEKLGIQPGDVIIQYDGQRFAEVATFIAHRETEPADGPSKILEVQRGADRLQFKIKPGKIGVELRTRFATERP
;
A
#
# COMPACT_ATOMS: atom_id res chain seq x y z
N MET A 1 -33.53 79.32 25.26
CA MET A 1 -33.77 79.54 23.81
C MET A 1 -33.44 81.01 23.59
N THR A 2 -32.27 81.44 23.12
CA THR A 2 -31.71 81.38 21.76
C THR A 2 -30.22 81.79 21.76
N THR A 3 -29.29 80.91 22.19
CA THR A 3 -27.84 81.24 22.21
C THR A 3 -26.88 80.10 21.80
N SER A 4 -27.35 78.89 21.47
CA SER A 4 -26.44 77.79 21.05
C SER A 4 -26.14 77.75 19.54
N GLN A 5 -27.04 78.27 18.69
CA GLN A 5 -26.80 78.36 17.23
C GLN A 5 -25.67 79.34 16.86
N THR A 6 -25.30 80.25 17.76
CA THR A 6 -24.31 81.31 17.49
C THR A 6 -22.88 80.92 17.85
N PHE A 7 -22.64 79.82 18.59
CA PHE A 7 -21.28 79.40 18.94
C PHE A 7 -20.62 78.60 17.82
N TYR A 8 -21.22 77.48 17.40
CA TYR A 8 -20.67 76.62 16.33
C TYR A 8 -21.08 77.11 14.95
N ILE A 9 -20.09 77.29 14.08
CA ILE A 9 -20.29 77.69 12.70
C ILE A 9 -19.78 76.54 11.82
N THR A 10 -20.70 75.92 11.09
CA THR A 10 -20.43 74.70 10.32
C THR A 10 -20.58 75.01 8.84
N GLY A 11 -19.50 74.77 8.08
CA GLY A 11 -19.42 75.13 6.67
C GLY A 11 -18.92 76.56 6.43
N GLY A 12 -18.23 76.75 5.30
CA GLY A 12 -17.62 78.03 4.94
C GLY A 12 -16.46 78.47 5.84
N THR A 13 -16.03 79.72 5.65
CA THR A 13 -14.93 80.36 6.37
C THR A 13 -15.42 80.95 7.69
N LEU A 14 -14.74 80.63 8.80
CA LEU A 14 -15.05 81.19 10.11
C LEU A 14 -14.66 82.68 10.17
N PRO A 15 -15.53 83.57 10.69
CA PRO A 15 -15.16 84.97 10.93
C PRO A 15 -13.95 85.09 11.87
N VAL A 16 -13.18 86.18 11.74
CA VAL A 16 -11.98 86.44 12.55
C VAL A 16 -12.27 86.34 14.05
N ASN A 17 -13.42 86.83 14.51
CA ASN A 17 -13.79 86.85 15.93
C ASN A 17 -14.69 85.66 16.34
N ALA A 18 -14.75 84.59 15.55
CA ALA A 18 -15.59 83.42 15.87
C ALA A 18 -15.15 82.76 17.19
N PRO A 19 -16.05 82.58 18.17
CA PRO A 19 -15.71 82.00 19.49
C PRO A 19 -15.41 80.50 19.43
N SER A 20 -15.85 79.82 18.36
CA SER A 20 -15.60 78.39 18.12
C SER A 20 -14.31 78.10 17.35
N TYR A 21 -13.53 79.12 16.96
CA TYR A 21 -12.28 78.88 16.27
C TYR A 21 -11.23 78.34 17.25
N VAL A 22 -10.66 77.19 16.90
CA VAL A 22 -9.58 76.55 17.63
C VAL A 22 -8.26 76.94 17.00
N GLU A 23 -7.42 77.69 17.74
CA GLU A 23 -6.07 78.04 17.31
C GLU A 23 -5.17 76.79 17.32
N ARG A 24 -4.39 76.61 16.25
CA ARG A 24 -3.46 75.50 16.05
C ARG A 24 -2.03 76.01 15.92
N CYS A 25 -1.06 75.11 15.96
CA CYS A 25 0.34 75.46 15.68
C CYS A 25 0.51 76.20 14.34
N ALA A 26 -0.24 75.77 13.31
CA ALA A 26 -0.24 76.35 11.97
C ALA A 26 -0.61 77.85 11.94
N ASP A 27 -1.44 78.33 12.88
CA ASP A 27 -1.83 79.75 12.97
C ASP A 27 -0.63 80.66 13.23
N ASN A 28 0.21 80.26 14.19
CA ASN A 28 1.41 81.00 14.54
C ASN A 28 2.52 80.76 13.51
N GLU A 29 2.66 79.52 13.02
CA GLU A 29 3.69 79.19 12.04
C GLU A 29 3.48 79.96 10.72
N LEU A 30 2.26 79.96 10.16
CA LEU A 30 1.96 80.67 8.92
C LEU A 30 2.20 82.18 9.08
N PHE A 31 1.72 82.77 10.19
CA PHE A 31 1.90 84.19 10.45
C PHE A 31 3.38 84.59 10.53
N GLN A 32 4.18 83.87 11.31
CA GLN A 32 5.61 84.21 11.48
C GLN A 32 6.39 84.00 10.18
N THR A 33 6.12 82.90 9.47
CA THR A 33 6.79 82.58 8.20
C THR A 33 6.51 83.65 7.15
N LEU A 34 5.24 84.06 6.99
CA LEU A 34 4.88 85.14 6.06
C LEU A 34 5.47 86.50 6.45
N LYS A 35 5.56 86.78 7.77
CA LYS A 35 6.19 88.00 8.28
C LYS A 35 7.69 88.06 7.98
N LEU A 36 8.37 86.92 7.93
CA LEU A 36 9.77 86.81 7.52
C LEU A 36 9.97 86.92 5.99
N GLY A 37 8.89 87.03 5.22
CA GLY A 37 8.93 87.11 3.76
C GLY A 37 9.12 85.76 3.06
N GLU A 38 8.95 84.65 3.79
CA GLU A 38 9.07 83.30 3.22
C GLU A 38 7.80 82.90 2.49
N PHE A 39 7.95 82.31 1.30
CA PHE A 39 6.83 81.82 0.50
C PHE A 39 6.19 80.63 1.22
N CYS A 40 4.87 80.62 1.34
CA CYS A 40 4.16 79.57 2.09
C CYS A 40 3.11 78.88 1.22
N TYR A 41 2.81 77.62 1.55
CA TYR A 41 1.63 76.97 0.99
C TYR A 41 0.94 76.03 1.98
N VAL A 42 -0.38 75.99 1.89
CA VAL A 42 -1.28 75.15 2.71
C VAL A 42 -2.10 74.26 1.79
N LEU A 43 -1.60 73.06 1.54
CA LEU A 43 -2.24 72.07 0.68
C LEU A 43 -2.75 70.89 1.50
N THR A 44 -4.07 70.83 1.70
CA THR A 44 -4.72 69.78 2.49
C THR A 44 -6.15 69.55 2.03
N SER A 45 -6.80 68.51 2.54
CA SER A 45 -8.19 68.15 2.22
C SER A 45 -9.18 69.29 2.49
N ARG A 46 -10.37 69.21 1.89
CA ARG A 46 -11.43 70.19 2.10
C ARG A 46 -11.84 70.24 3.58
N GLN A 47 -12.34 71.40 4.02
CA GLN A 47 -12.92 71.58 5.37
C GLN A 47 -11.96 71.36 6.56
N MET A 48 -10.65 71.50 6.32
CA MET A 48 -9.61 71.56 7.35
C MET A 48 -9.41 72.95 7.98
N GLY A 49 -10.21 73.93 7.57
CA GLY A 49 -10.12 75.31 8.06
C GLY A 49 -9.03 76.15 7.39
N LYS A 50 -8.64 75.83 6.14
CA LYS A 50 -7.65 76.59 5.35
C LYS A 50 -8.04 78.07 5.21
N SER A 51 -9.24 78.34 4.69
CA SER A 51 -9.70 79.73 4.49
C SER A 51 -9.90 80.46 5.81
N SER A 52 -10.28 79.76 6.89
CA SER A 52 -10.39 80.33 8.25
C SER A 52 -9.02 80.73 8.81
N LEU A 53 -8.00 79.89 8.63
CA LEU A 53 -6.60 80.19 8.95
C LEU A 53 -6.13 81.41 8.16
N MET A 54 -6.35 81.41 6.83
CA MET A 54 -5.97 82.50 5.94
C MET A 54 -6.57 83.84 6.37
N VAL A 55 -7.90 83.93 6.57
CA VAL A 55 -8.57 85.19 6.90
C VAL A 55 -8.07 85.76 8.23
N ARG A 56 -7.77 84.91 9.21
CA ARG A 56 -7.18 85.32 10.49
C ARG A 56 -5.74 85.77 10.36
N THR A 57 -4.91 85.03 9.62
CA THR A 57 -3.53 85.44 9.35
C THR A 57 -3.48 86.75 8.58
N ALA A 58 -4.35 86.94 7.58
CA ALA A 58 -4.48 88.17 6.82
C ALA A 58 -4.86 89.37 7.70
N ASP A 59 -5.84 89.22 8.59
CA ASP A 59 -6.22 90.25 9.57
C ASP A 59 -5.06 90.57 10.53
N ARG A 60 -4.36 89.55 11.05
CA ARG A 60 -3.19 89.73 11.93
C ARG A 60 -2.04 90.46 11.23
N LEU A 61 -1.76 90.12 9.96
CA LEU A 61 -0.76 90.79 9.13
C LEU A 61 -1.12 92.26 8.86
N ARG A 62 -2.39 92.55 8.54
CA ARG A 62 -2.89 93.93 8.35
C ARG A 62 -2.70 94.79 9.61
N ARG A 63 -3.00 94.24 10.79
CA ARG A 63 -2.77 94.93 12.08
C ARG A 63 -1.29 95.18 12.37
N ASP A 64 -0.41 94.37 11.80
CA ASP A 64 1.05 94.48 11.91
C ASP A 64 1.67 95.35 10.81
N GLY A 65 0.84 96.08 10.03
CA GLY A 65 1.28 97.05 9.04
C GLY A 65 1.64 96.46 7.67
N VAL A 66 1.30 95.20 7.41
CA VAL A 66 1.51 94.53 6.12
C VAL A 66 0.34 94.81 5.18
N ALA A 67 0.61 95.15 3.92
CA ALA A 67 -0.40 95.26 2.89
C ALA A 67 -0.81 93.85 2.41
N VAL A 68 -2.09 93.50 2.49
CA VAL A 68 -2.55 92.13 2.25
C VAL A 68 -3.68 92.07 1.22
N ALA A 69 -3.46 91.29 0.17
CA ALA A 69 -4.47 90.90 -0.81
C ALA A 69 -4.80 89.41 -0.72
N VAL A 70 -6.07 89.07 -0.89
CA VAL A 70 -6.60 87.70 -0.86
C VAL A 70 -7.34 87.42 -2.16
N LEU A 71 -6.74 86.60 -3.02
CA LEU A 71 -7.24 86.28 -4.35
C LEU A 71 -7.90 84.90 -4.32
N ASP A 72 -9.23 84.87 -4.32
CA ASP A 72 -10.01 83.64 -4.49
C ASP A 72 -10.16 83.34 -6.00
N LEU A 73 -9.52 82.27 -6.46
CA LEU A 73 -9.56 81.90 -7.88
C LEU A 73 -10.93 81.36 -8.31
N THR A 74 -11.75 80.84 -7.39
CA THR A 74 -13.12 80.41 -7.72
C THR A 74 -13.96 81.61 -8.15
N ALA A 75 -13.76 82.76 -7.51
CA ALA A 75 -14.51 83.97 -7.79
C ALA A 75 -14.19 84.58 -9.18
N LEU A 76 -13.05 84.23 -9.80
CA LEU A 76 -12.72 84.65 -11.16
C LEU A 76 -13.55 83.90 -12.21
N GLY A 77 -14.04 82.70 -11.92
CA GLY A 77 -14.75 81.85 -12.87
C GLY A 77 -13.82 80.94 -13.69
N ARG A 78 -14.42 79.93 -14.33
CA ARG A 78 -13.69 78.80 -14.96
C ARG A 78 -13.68 78.83 -16.49
N ASN A 79 -14.59 79.57 -17.12
CA ASN A 79 -14.76 79.64 -18.58
C ASN A 79 -14.31 81.01 -19.11
N LEU A 80 -13.07 81.38 -18.86
CA LEU A 80 -12.48 82.66 -19.29
C LEU A 80 -11.35 82.44 -20.30
N THR A 81 -11.10 83.46 -21.13
CA THR A 81 -9.86 83.53 -21.92
C THR A 81 -8.66 83.88 -21.02
N LEU A 82 -7.45 83.62 -21.51
CA LEU A 82 -6.21 83.92 -20.79
C LEU A 82 -6.11 85.41 -20.43
N GLU A 83 -6.44 86.31 -21.36
CA GLU A 83 -6.46 87.77 -21.14
C GLU A 83 -7.40 88.15 -19.98
N GLN A 84 -8.66 87.70 -20.05
CA GLN A 84 -9.70 88.01 -19.05
C GLN A 84 -9.36 87.48 -17.66
N TRP A 85 -8.68 86.33 -17.59
CA TRP A 85 -8.31 85.72 -16.32
C TRP A 85 -7.22 86.52 -15.59
N TYR A 86 -6.16 86.92 -16.31
CA TYR A 86 -5.07 87.71 -15.73
C TYR A 86 -5.49 89.17 -15.44
N ASP A 87 -6.30 89.77 -16.32
CA ASP A 87 -6.91 91.08 -16.08
C ASP A 87 -7.77 91.06 -14.81
N GLY A 88 -8.68 90.07 -14.70
CA GLY A 88 -9.52 89.89 -13.53
C GLY A 88 -8.72 89.65 -12.23
N LEU A 89 -7.59 88.95 -12.32
CA LEU A 89 -6.67 88.76 -11.20
C LEU A 89 -6.04 90.09 -10.76
N LEU A 90 -5.56 90.88 -11.71
CA LEU A 90 -4.90 92.16 -11.46
C LEU A 90 -5.88 93.22 -10.92
N ASN A 91 -7.07 93.29 -11.50
CA ASN A 91 -8.13 94.20 -11.04
C ASN A 91 -8.54 93.90 -9.59
N ARG A 92 -8.70 92.62 -9.23
CA ARG A 92 -8.97 92.21 -7.84
C ARG A 92 -7.83 92.56 -6.88
N LEU A 93 -6.58 92.43 -7.34
CA LEU A 93 -5.43 92.84 -6.57
C LEU A 93 -5.45 94.36 -6.31
N GLY A 94 -5.70 95.16 -7.37
CA GLY A 94 -5.81 96.62 -7.29
C GLY A 94 -6.87 97.07 -6.30
N ARG A 95 -8.07 96.52 -6.39
CA ARG A 95 -9.17 96.80 -5.44
C ARG A 95 -8.79 96.58 -3.98
N GLN A 96 -8.08 95.50 -3.68
CA GLN A 96 -7.72 95.17 -2.30
C GLN A 96 -6.52 95.94 -1.77
N LEU A 97 -5.66 96.41 -2.66
CA LEU A 97 -4.48 97.22 -2.31
C LEU A 97 -4.72 98.73 -2.44
N GLY A 98 -5.90 99.16 -2.92
CA GLY A 98 -6.22 100.57 -3.15
C GLY A 98 -5.50 101.17 -4.37
N LEU A 99 -5.23 100.35 -5.40
CA LEU A 99 -4.51 100.68 -6.62
C LEU A 99 -5.32 100.31 -7.89
N GLU A 100 -6.66 100.41 -7.83
CA GLU A 100 -7.53 99.97 -8.93
C GLU A 100 -7.25 100.78 -10.22
N ASP A 101 -7.22 102.10 -10.11
CA ASP A 101 -7.00 102.99 -11.26
C ASP A 101 -5.59 102.85 -11.84
N GLU A 102 -4.56 102.75 -10.99
CA GLU A 102 -3.16 102.62 -11.42
C GLU A 102 -2.88 101.30 -12.12
N LEU A 103 -3.45 100.19 -11.63
CA LEU A 103 -3.28 98.88 -12.25
C LEU A 103 -4.09 98.75 -13.55
N GLU A 104 -5.30 99.31 -13.61
CA GLU A 104 -6.09 99.37 -14.85
C GLU A 104 -5.37 100.20 -15.92
N ALA A 105 -4.88 101.39 -15.56
CA ALA A 105 -4.12 102.23 -16.48
C ALA A 105 -2.84 101.53 -16.95
N PHE A 106 -2.14 100.81 -16.06
CA PHE A 106 -0.97 100.02 -16.44
C PHE A 106 -1.34 98.89 -17.41
N TRP A 107 -2.45 98.19 -17.18
CA TRP A 107 -2.92 97.10 -18.03
C TRP A 107 -3.20 97.58 -19.46
N GLN A 108 -3.93 98.69 -19.61
CA GLN A 108 -4.28 99.28 -20.91
C GLN A 108 -3.06 99.88 -21.63
N ALA A 109 -2.12 100.50 -20.90
CA ALA A 109 -0.94 101.12 -21.51
C ALA A 109 0.07 100.10 -22.09
N HIS A 110 0.02 98.84 -21.65
CA HIS A 110 1.02 97.82 -21.98
C HIS A 110 0.45 96.66 -22.82
N GLU A 111 -0.51 96.92 -23.70
CA GLU A 111 -1.14 95.91 -24.58
C GLU A 111 -0.15 95.05 -25.40
N ARG A 112 1.05 95.57 -25.68
CA ARG A 112 2.12 94.84 -26.40
C ARG A 112 2.74 93.69 -25.60
N LEU A 113 2.61 93.69 -24.28
CA LEU A 113 3.11 92.62 -23.41
C LEU A 113 2.07 91.51 -23.28
N GLY A 114 2.55 90.27 -23.08
CA GLY A 114 1.66 89.16 -22.77
C GLY A 114 0.93 89.35 -21.43
N PRO A 115 -0.28 88.78 -21.23
CA PRO A 115 -1.10 89.01 -20.04
C PRO A 115 -0.38 88.73 -18.71
N LEU A 116 0.32 87.60 -18.62
CA LEU A 116 1.12 87.25 -17.44
C LEU A 116 2.26 88.27 -17.20
N GLN A 117 2.94 88.71 -18.27
CA GLN A 117 4.02 89.69 -18.16
C GLN A 117 3.50 91.04 -17.64
N ARG A 118 2.30 91.47 -18.09
CA ARG A 118 1.66 92.68 -17.57
C ARG A 118 1.40 92.56 -16.07
N VAL A 119 0.85 91.44 -15.59
CA VAL A 119 0.64 91.22 -14.14
C VAL A 119 1.96 91.28 -13.38
N MET A 120 2.98 90.55 -13.85
CA MET A 120 4.28 90.47 -13.15
C MET A 120 5.02 91.82 -13.13
N GLN A 121 4.93 92.60 -14.21
CA GLN A 121 5.53 93.93 -14.25
C GLN A 121 4.72 94.94 -13.44
N ALA A 122 3.39 94.85 -13.42
CA ALA A 122 2.55 95.70 -12.58
C ALA A 122 2.84 95.50 -11.09
N LEU A 123 3.11 94.25 -10.66
CA LEU A 123 3.57 93.98 -9.29
C LEU A 123 4.87 94.72 -8.94
N ARG A 124 5.82 94.79 -9.88
CA ARG A 124 7.12 95.45 -9.68
C ARG A 124 7.03 96.98 -9.78
N SER A 125 6.48 97.47 -10.88
CA SER A 125 6.52 98.88 -11.27
C SER A 125 5.33 99.70 -10.79
N VAL A 126 4.29 99.07 -10.22
CA VAL A 126 3.15 99.79 -9.64
C VAL A 126 2.99 99.44 -8.17
N VAL A 127 2.78 98.16 -7.85
CA VAL A 127 2.48 97.75 -6.47
C VAL A 127 3.65 98.03 -5.52
N LEU A 128 4.87 97.58 -5.85
CA LEU A 128 6.04 97.76 -4.99
C LEU A 128 6.58 99.20 -4.99
N GLU A 129 6.28 100.01 -6.01
CA GLU A 129 6.63 101.44 -6.03
C GLU A 129 5.70 102.26 -5.14
N LYS A 130 4.39 102.02 -5.21
CA LYS A 130 3.38 102.77 -4.44
C LYS A 130 3.27 102.32 -2.99
N ILE A 131 3.46 101.04 -2.71
CA ILE A 131 3.38 100.48 -1.35
C ILE A 131 4.80 100.27 -0.84
N GLN A 132 5.18 100.98 0.22
CA GLN A 132 6.50 100.87 0.86
C GLN A 132 6.54 99.77 1.94
N ALA A 133 5.39 99.38 2.48
CA ALA A 133 5.26 98.27 3.43
C ALA A 133 5.50 96.89 2.77
N PRO A 134 5.70 95.81 3.55
CA PRO A 134 5.63 94.45 3.04
C PRO A 134 4.25 94.15 2.45
N VAL A 135 4.21 93.42 1.34
CA VAL A 135 3.01 93.01 0.61
C VAL A 135 2.90 91.48 0.63
N VAL A 136 1.79 90.97 1.15
CA VAL A 136 1.47 89.53 1.12
C VAL A 136 0.25 89.29 0.24
N ILE A 137 0.40 88.40 -0.74
CA ILE A 137 -0.66 87.98 -1.64
C ILE A 137 -1.03 86.54 -1.31
N PHE A 138 -2.21 86.35 -0.73
CA PHE A 138 -2.84 85.04 -0.60
C PHE A 138 -3.54 84.67 -1.91
N VAL A 139 -3.36 83.44 -2.36
CA VAL A 139 -4.07 82.84 -3.49
C VAL A 139 -4.80 81.62 -2.95
N ASP A 140 -6.13 81.70 -2.84
CA ASP A 140 -7.00 80.64 -2.32
C ASP A 140 -7.69 79.88 -3.46
N GLU A 141 -8.11 78.66 -3.17
CA GLU A 141 -8.73 77.71 -4.12
C GLU A 141 -7.87 77.50 -5.38
N ILE A 142 -6.55 77.32 -5.19
CA ILE A 142 -5.61 77.14 -6.31
C ILE A 142 -5.91 75.90 -7.16
N ASP A 143 -6.67 74.93 -6.64
CA ASP A 143 -7.10 73.75 -7.41
C ASP A 143 -8.07 74.07 -8.55
N VAL A 144 -8.68 75.27 -8.57
CA VAL A 144 -9.51 75.76 -9.69
C VAL A 144 -8.73 75.77 -11.00
N VAL A 145 -7.41 76.01 -10.96
CA VAL A 145 -6.56 76.11 -12.15
C VAL A 145 -6.57 74.84 -13.00
N ARG A 146 -6.85 73.68 -12.37
CA ARG A 146 -6.96 72.37 -13.05
C ARG A 146 -8.12 72.30 -14.04
N SER A 147 -9.13 73.14 -13.84
CA SER A 147 -10.35 73.17 -14.66
C SER A 147 -10.36 74.30 -15.68
N LEU A 148 -9.28 75.09 -15.77
CA LEU A 148 -9.17 76.16 -16.75
C LEU A 148 -8.93 75.58 -18.16
N PRO A 149 -9.42 76.27 -19.22
CA PRO A 149 -9.23 75.82 -20.60
C PRO A 149 -7.80 76.07 -21.14
N PHE A 150 -6.87 76.55 -20.31
CA PHE A 150 -5.47 76.84 -20.67
C PHE A 150 -4.53 76.38 -19.54
N SER A 151 -3.22 76.25 -19.83
CA SER A 151 -2.23 75.86 -18.83
C SER A 151 -1.95 76.99 -17.85
N SER A 152 -1.99 76.69 -16.55
CA SER A 152 -1.58 77.60 -15.48
C SER A 152 -0.12 77.43 -15.05
N ASP A 153 0.66 76.56 -15.69
CA ASP A 153 2.06 76.30 -15.33
C ASP A 153 2.89 77.60 -15.31
N GLU A 154 2.64 78.49 -16.28
CA GLU A 154 3.34 79.77 -16.41
C GLU A 154 3.06 80.71 -15.21
N PHE A 155 1.86 80.67 -14.64
CA PHE A 155 1.51 81.44 -13.44
C PHE A 155 2.39 81.05 -12.24
N PHE A 156 2.54 79.75 -12.00
CA PHE A 156 3.37 79.25 -10.90
C PHE A 156 4.86 79.45 -11.17
N ALA A 157 5.31 79.27 -12.41
CA ALA A 157 6.68 79.56 -12.81
C ALA A 157 7.02 81.05 -12.60
N ALA A 158 6.09 81.96 -12.88
CA ALA A 158 6.28 83.38 -12.65
C ALA A 158 6.38 83.76 -11.16
N ILE A 159 5.59 83.11 -10.28
CA ILE A 159 5.74 83.27 -8.83
C ILE A 159 7.13 82.82 -8.37
N ARG A 160 7.61 81.66 -8.87
CA ARG A 160 8.97 81.19 -8.60
C ARG A 160 10.02 82.17 -9.10
N GLU A 161 9.81 82.77 -10.26
CA GLU A 161 10.74 83.76 -10.82
C GLU A 161 10.81 85.05 -9.99
N LEU A 162 9.68 85.53 -9.46
CA LEU A 162 9.68 86.65 -8.52
C LEU A 162 10.48 86.35 -7.24
N PHE A 163 10.47 85.10 -6.77
CA PHE A 163 11.30 84.69 -5.63
C PHE A 163 12.79 84.70 -5.98
N ASN A 164 13.17 84.08 -7.10
CA ASN A 164 14.57 83.99 -7.50
C ASN A 164 15.17 85.38 -7.74
N ALA A 165 14.40 86.28 -8.35
CA ALA A 165 14.84 87.64 -8.64
C ALA A 165 15.09 88.50 -7.38
N ARG A 166 14.73 88.03 -6.18
CA ARG A 166 15.07 88.73 -4.91
C ARG A 166 16.58 88.92 -4.72
N THR A 167 17.42 88.05 -5.29
CA THR A 167 18.89 88.20 -5.20
C THR A 167 19.41 89.42 -5.94
N GLU A 168 18.74 89.82 -7.04
CA GLU A 168 19.15 90.92 -7.91
C GLU A 168 18.34 92.20 -7.65
N SER A 169 17.11 92.07 -7.15
CA SER A 169 16.17 93.17 -6.91
C SER A 169 15.70 93.17 -5.44
N PRO A 170 16.38 93.93 -4.54
CA PRO A 170 16.08 93.94 -3.11
C PRO A 170 14.63 94.27 -2.76
N GLU A 171 13.95 95.09 -3.56
CA GLU A 171 12.55 95.48 -3.38
C GLU A 171 11.58 94.28 -3.39
N LEU A 172 11.92 93.19 -4.09
CA LEU A 172 11.11 91.96 -4.15
C LEU A 172 11.10 91.19 -2.82
N HIS A 173 12.00 91.47 -1.88
CA HIS A 173 11.94 90.90 -0.53
C HIS A 173 10.66 91.32 0.21
N ARG A 174 10.05 92.44 -0.20
CA ARG A 174 8.79 92.92 0.36
C ARG A 174 7.57 92.20 -0.22
N LEU A 175 7.69 91.43 -1.30
CA LEU A 175 6.55 90.74 -1.93
C LEU A 175 6.56 89.24 -1.61
N THR A 176 5.52 88.74 -0.94
CA THR A 176 5.43 87.33 -0.52
C THR A 176 4.11 86.70 -0.95
N PHE A 177 4.17 85.47 -1.45
CA PHE A 177 2.99 84.69 -1.83
C PHE A 177 2.65 83.60 -0.81
N CYS A 178 1.35 83.39 -0.61
CA CYS A 178 0.81 82.26 0.14
C CYS A 178 -0.22 81.50 -0.71
N LEU A 179 0.01 80.22 -0.98
CA LEU A 179 -0.85 79.42 -1.86
C LEU A 179 -1.71 78.43 -1.04
N LEU A 180 -3.03 78.43 -1.22
CA LEU A 180 -3.97 77.56 -0.51
C LEU A 180 -4.90 76.82 -1.47
N GLY A 181 -5.15 75.54 -1.20
CA GLY A 181 -6.12 74.75 -1.98
C GLY A 181 -6.17 73.27 -1.64
N VAL A 182 -6.97 72.52 -2.40
CA VAL A 182 -7.10 71.06 -2.31
C VAL A 182 -6.42 70.40 -3.50
N ALA A 183 -5.09 70.30 -3.47
CA ALA A 183 -4.31 69.66 -4.52
C ALA A 183 -2.95 69.17 -3.99
N THR A 184 -2.33 68.22 -4.66
CA THR A 184 -0.90 67.95 -4.46
C THR A 184 -0.06 68.91 -5.33
N PRO A 185 1.21 69.16 -4.99
CA PRO A 185 2.12 69.89 -5.87
C PRO A 185 2.14 69.35 -7.31
N SER A 186 2.09 68.02 -7.47
CA SER A 186 2.08 67.33 -8.77
C SER A 186 0.77 67.50 -9.56
N ASP A 187 -0.35 67.79 -8.89
CA ASP A 187 -1.65 68.04 -9.55
C ASP A 187 -1.74 69.44 -10.17
N LEU A 188 -0.95 70.40 -9.66
CA LEU A 188 -1.04 71.82 -10.02
C LEU A 188 -0.09 72.22 -11.15
N ILE A 189 1.03 71.50 -11.29
CA ILE A 189 2.09 71.83 -12.25
C ILE A 189 2.60 70.55 -12.91
N ARG A 190 2.61 70.53 -14.24
CA ARG A 190 3.06 69.35 -15.01
C ARG A 190 4.58 69.19 -15.01
N ASP A 191 5.33 70.28 -15.13
CA ASP A 191 6.79 70.27 -15.04
C ASP A 191 7.25 70.57 -13.61
N THR A 192 7.62 69.51 -12.89
CA THR A 192 8.06 69.58 -11.49
C THR A 192 9.34 70.41 -11.29
N ARG A 193 10.09 70.75 -12.35
CA ARG A 193 11.27 71.64 -12.26
C ARG A 193 10.89 73.11 -12.11
N LEU A 194 9.70 73.50 -12.59
CA LEU A 194 9.22 74.87 -12.61
C LEU A 194 8.40 75.24 -11.35
N THR A 195 8.22 74.29 -10.44
CA THR A 195 7.34 74.44 -9.28
C THR A 195 7.84 75.44 -8.21
N PRO A 196 6.98 76.33 -7.70
CA PRO A 196 7.27 77.16 -6.53
C PRO A 196 7.18 76.36 -5.22
N PHE A 197 6.66 75.12 -5.23
CA PHE A 197 6.52 74.30 -4.02
C PHE A 197 7.87 73.78 -3.47
N ASN A 198 8.95 73.85 -4.26
CA ASN A 198 10.32 73.50 -3.83
C ASN A 198 11.03 74.64 -3.09
N ILE A 199 10.59 75.89 -3.29
CA ILE A 199 11.19 77.09 -2.66
C ILE A 199 10.33 77.63 -1.52
N GLY A 200 9.06 77.22 -1.44
CA GLY A 200 8.14 77.61 -0.38
C GLY A 200 8.15 76.65 0.80
N LYS A 201 7.83 77.18 1.99
CA LYS A 201 7.61 76.42 3.20
C LYS A 201 6.17 75.85 3.23
N ARG A 202 6.06 74.52 3.36
CA ARG A 202 4.78 73.86 3.59
C ARG A 202 4.31 74.12 5.01
N ILE A 203 3.09 74.60 5.16
CA ILE A 203 2.42 74.71 6.46
C ILE A 203 1.43 73.54 6.59
N GLU A 204 1.73 72.63 7.51
CA GLU A 204 0.87 71.47 7.76
C GLU A 204 -0.35 71.89 8.58
N LEU A 205 -1.53 71.52 8.07
CA LEU A 205 -2.80 71.85 8.69
C LEU A 205 -3.48 70.58 9.20
N ASP A 206 -3.14 70.22 10.44
CA ASP A 206 -3.58 68.98 11.08
C ASP A 206 -5.00 69.03 11.63
N ASP A 207 -5.54 67.83 11.91
CA ASP A 207 -6.74 67.63 12.72
C ASP A 207 -6.48 68.12 14.15
N PHE A 208 -7.52 68.58 14.86
CA PHE A 208 -7.36 69.01 16.24
C PHE A 208 -6.85 67.88 17.13
N THR A 209 -5.93 68.19 18.03
CA THR A 209 -5.64 67.33 19.16
C THR A 209 -6.82 67.33 20.15
N ALA A 210 -6.84 66.35 21.06
CA ALA A 210 -7.84 66.31 22.12
C ALA A 210 -7.78 67.57 23.02
N ALA A 211 -6.58 68.10 23.23
CA ALA A 211 -6.35 69.32 24.02
C ALA A 211 -6.87 70.58 23.29
N GLU A 212 -6.54 70.74 22.01
CA GLU A 212 -7.05 71.85 21.18
C GLU A 212 -8.58 71.82 21.07
N SER A 213 -9.16 70.63 20.94
CA SER A 213 -10.62 70.45 20.87
C SER A 213 -11.36 70.91 22.13
N ALA A 214 -10.69 71.03 23.28
CA ALA A 214 -11.30 71.36 24.57
C ALA A 214 -12.10 72.68 24.53
N LEU A 215 -11.67 73.65 23.72
CA LEU A 215 -12.38 74.92 23.51
C LEU A 215 -13.83 74.68 23.02
N LEU A 216 -14.03 73.68 22.17
CA LEU A 216 -15.34 73.36 21.63
C LEU A 216 -16.34 72.90 22.69
N ALA A 217 -15.89 72.45 23.88
CA ALA A 217 -16.80 72.07 24.96
C ALA A 217 -17.66 73.25 25.46
N GLN A 218 -17.15 74.48 25.36
CA GLN A 218 -17.82 75.69 25.87
C GLN A 218 -19.17 75.95 25.18
N GLY A 219 -19.30 75.58 23.90
CA GLY A 219 -20.53 75.75 23.13
C GLY A 219 -21.61 74.70 23.38
N LEU A 220 -21.32 73.60 24.09
CA LEU A 220 -22.25 72.47 24.23
C LEU A 220 -23.44 72.81 25.13
N GLY A 221 -23.34 73.87 25.94
CA GLY A 221 -24.39 74.29 26.87
C GLY A 221 -24.68 73.22 27.93
N ARG A 222 -23.63 72.64 28.52
CA ARG A 222 -23.67 71.66 29.62
C ARG A 222 -22.70 72.08 30.72
N ASP A 223 -22.77 71.44 31.89
CA ASP A 223 -21.73 71.61 32.90
C ASP A 223 -20.36 71.13 32.37
N LEU A 224 -19.27 71.66 32.93
CA LEU A 224 -17.91 71.42 32.42
C LEU A 224 -17.53 69.93 32.38
N THR A 225 -17.97 69.15 33.37
CA THR A 225 -17.66 67.71 33.45
C THR A 225 -18.41 66.93 32.37
N GLN A 226 -19.69 67.25 32.17
CA GLN A 226 -20.51 66.63 31.14
C GLN A 226 -20.10 67.06 29.73
N ALA A 227 -19.80 68.35 29.53
CA ALA A 227 -19.30 68.88 28.26
C ALA A 227 -17.98 68.20 27.85
N ALA A 228 -17.05 68.00 28.80
CA ALA A 228 -15.82 67.27 28.56
C ALA A 228 -16.05 65.81 28.15
N LYS A 229 -16.95 65.09 28.84
CA LYS A 229 -17.29 63.69 28.49
C LYS A 229 -17.97 63.56 27.12
N LEU A 230 -18.88 64.49 26.80
CA LEU A 230 -19.51 64.54 25.48
C LEU A 230 -18.47 64.82 24.39
N LEU A 231 -17.58 65.78 24.62
CA LEU A 231 -16.51 66.13 23.69
C LEU A 231 -15.51 64.97 23.50
N GLU A 232 -15.17 64.23 24.55
CA GLU A 232 -14.34 63.02 24.44
C GLU A 232 -14.97 62.00 23.48
N ARG A 233 -16.29 61.81 23.56
CA ARG A 233 -17.01 60.91 22.65
C ARG A 233 -17.12 61.49 21.22
N ILE A 234 -17.24 62.80 21.07
CA ILE A 234 -17.19 63.47 19.76
C ILE A 234 -15.80 63.28 19.13
N TYR A 235 -14.73 63.46 19.92
CA TYR A 235 -13.36 63.23 19.50
C TYR A 235 -13.13 61.77 19.13
N HIS A 236 -13.71 60.82 19.86
CA HIS A 236 -13.67 59.40 19.50
C HIS A 236 -14.19 59.16 18.06
N TRP A 237 -15.27 59.82 17.66
CA TRP A 237 -15.82 59.66 16.31
C TRP A 237 -15.04 60.40 15.23
N THR A 238 -14.74 61.67 15.50
CA THR A 238 -14.22 62.62 14.51
C THR A 238 -12.70 62.65 14.42
N ASN A 239 -12.03 62.15 15.47
CA ASN A 239 -10.58 62.19 15.65
C ASN A 239 -9.99 63.60 15.46
N GLY A 240 -10.74 64.63 15.88
CA GLY A 240 -10.35 66.03 15.77
C GLY A 240 -10.56 66.69 14.41
N HIS A 241 -11.18 66.01 13.44
CA HIS A 241 -11.41 66.60 12.12
C HIS A 241 -12.25 67.89 12.22
N PRO A 242 -11.73 69.08 11.83
CA PRO A 242 -12.30 70.38 12.21
C PRO A 242 -13.80 70.54 11.92
N TYR A 243 -14.21 70.26 10.68
CA TYR A 243 -15.62 70.35 10.28
C TYR A 243 -16.52 69.33 10.94
N LEU A 244 -16.13 68.05 10.98
CA LEU A 244 -16.93 66.98 11.59
C LEU A 244 -17.09 67.21 13.10
N SER A 245 -16.02 67.66 13.78
CA SER A 245 -16.06 68.01 15.19
C SER A 245 -17.04 69.15 15.46
N GLN A 246 -16.95 70.26 14.72
CA GLN A 246 -17.91 71.37 14.88
C GLN A 246 -19.34 70.99 14.51
N ARG A 247 -19.54 70.22 13.43
CA ARG A 247 -20.85 69.77 12.97
C ARG A 247 -21.53 68.84 13.96
N LEU A 248 -20.79 67.89 14.55
CA LEU A 248 -21.32 67.02 15.58
C LEU A 248 -21.57 67.78 16.89
N CYS A 249 -20.67 68.67 17.30
CA CYS A 249 -20.89 69.55 18.46
C CYS A 249 -22.14 70.42 18.30
N GLN A 250 -22.36 71.01 17.12
CA GLN A 250 -23.55 71.82 16.83
C GLN A 250 -24.84 71.00 16.96
N ALA A 251 -24.86 69.79 16.41
CA ALA A 251 -26.01 68.88 16.50
C ALA A 251 -26.32 68.49 17.96
N ILE A 252 -25.28 68.23 18.77
CA ILE A 252 -25.41 67.89 20.19
C ILE A 252 -25.86 69.10 21.02
N ALA A 253 -25.33 70.29 20.73
CA ALA A 253 -25.72 71.53 21.40
C ALA A 253 -27.16 71.94 21.08
N ALA A 254 -27.66 71.62 19.88
CA ALA A 254 -29.05 71.84 19.50
C ALA A 254 -30.03 70.87 20.20
N ASN A 255 -29.57 69.72 20.68
CA ASN A 255 -30.40 68.73 21.34
C ASN A 255 -29.99 68.50 22.81
N ALA A 256 -30.69 69.19 23.72
CA ALA A 256 -30.44 69.14 25.16
C ALA A 256 -30.56 67.72 25.77
N THR A 257 -31.29 66.80 25.12
CA THR A 257 -31.50 65.42 25.63
C THR A 257 -30.25 64.55 25.53
N ILE A 258 -29.25 64.96 24.74
CA ILE A 258 -27.98 64.26 24.62
C ILE A 258 -27.08 64.64 25.80
N THR A 259 -26.90 63.68 26.72
CA THR A 259 -26.21 63.86 28.01
C THR A 259 -25.11 62.84 28.27
N ASN A 260 -24.95 61.84 27.40
CA ASN A 260 -23.99 60.74 27.55
C ASN A 260 -23.44 60.26 26.19
N ALA A 261 -22.47 59.36 26.24
CA ALA A 261 -21.81 58.82 25.06
C ALA A 261 -22.76 58.12 24.07
N ALA A 262 -23.76 57.37 24.56
CA ALA A 262 -24.73 56.70 23.69
C ALA A 262 -25.63 57.68 22.91
N GLY A 263 -25.93 58.84 23.49
CA GLY A 263 -26.61 59.93 22.78
C GLY A 263 -25.75 60.52 21.67
N VAL A 264 -24.44 60.69 21.91
CA VAL A 264 -23.48 61.15 20.89
C VAL A 264 -23.37 60.14 19.75
N ASP A 265 -23.34 58.85 20.06
CA ASP A 265 -23.27 57.78 19.06
C ASP A 265 -24.48 57.81 18.12
N ARG A 266 -25.70 57.90 18.68
CA ARG A 266 -26.94 58.01 17.88
C ARG A 266 -26.95 59.26 17.01
N ALA A 267 -26.58 60.41 17.57
CA ALA A 267 -26.50 61.66 16.82
C ALA A 267 -25.48 61.58 15.68
N CYS A 268 -24.33 60.94 15.90
CA CYS A 268 -23.32 60.69 14.87
C CYS A 268 -23.85 59.76 13.77
N GLU A 269 -24.51 58.66 14.15
CA GLU A 269 -25.09 57.71 13.21
C GLU A 269 -26.17 58.35 12.33
N GLU A 270 -27.09 59.12 12.93
CA GLU A 270 -28.14 59.84 12.22
C GLU A 270 -27.55 60.90 11.26
N LEU A 271 -26.56 61.67 11.73
CA LEU A 271 -26.00 62.82 11.02
C LEU A 271 -25.05 62.44 9.87
N PHE A 272 -24.34 61.31 9.97
CA PHE A 272 -23.31 60.93 9.00
C PHE A 272 -23.46 59.53 8.39
N LEU A 273 -24.04 58.57 9.10
CA LEU A 273 -23.95 57.15 8.70
C LEU A 273 -25.23 56.56 8.11
N SER A 274 -26.38 57.22 8.29
CA SER A 274 -27.63 56.83 7.63
C SER A 274 -27.52 56.98 6.10
N SER A 275 -28.24 56.15 5.33
CA SER A 275 -28.18 56.17 3.86
C SER A 275 -28.48 57.56 3.28
N ARG A 276 -29.46 58.27 3.86
CA ARG A 276 -29.84 59.63 3.45
C ARG A 276 -28.80 60.68 3.86
N ALA A 277 -28.11 60.49 4.98
CA ALA A 277 -27.07 61.42 5.44
C ALA A 277 -25.81 61.35 4.57
N ARG A 278 -25.38 60.13 4.18
CA ARG A 278 -24.21 59.93 3.29
C ARG A 278 -24.36 60.61 1.93
N GLU A 279 -25.59 60.85 1.48
CA GLU A 279 -25.91 61.52 0.22
C GLU A 279 -26.16 63.03 0.34
N ARG A 280 -26.14 63.59 1.55
CA ARG A 280 -26.46 65.02 1.79
C ARG A 280 -25.36 65.78 2.52
N ASP A 281 -24.46 65.08 3.20
CA ASP A 281 -23.33 65.71 3.86
C ASP A 281 -22.26 66.10 2.84
N ASP A 282 -21.97 67.39 2.73
CA ASP A 282 -21.02 67.94 1.76
C ASP A 282 -19.61 67.37 1.89
N ASN A 283 -19.19 66.99 3.11
CA ASN A 283 -17.89 66.38 3.33
C ASN A 283 -17.86 64.97 2.74
N LEU A 284 -18.83 64.13 3.11
CA LEU A 284 -18.90 62.74 2.66
C LEU A 284 -19.13 62.65 1.14
N LEU A 285 -19.95 63.54 0.58
CA LEU A 285 -20.13 63.66 -0.86
C LEU A 285 -18.83 64.00 -1.57
N PHE A 286 -18.07 64.98 -1.05
CA PHE A 286 -16.77 65.35 -1.59
C PHE A 286 -15.78 64.18 -1.54
N VAL A 287 -15.66 63.52 -0.38
CA VAL A 287 -14.78 62.36 -0.19
C VAL A 287 -15.13 61.25 -1.20
N ARG A 288 -16.42 60.94 -1.34
CA ARG A 288 -16.94 59.95 -2.30
C ARG A 288 -16.58 60.32 -3.73
N GLU A 289 -16.89 61.54 -4.14
CA GLU A 289 -16.62 62.01 -5.50
C GLU A 289 -15.12 61.99 -5.80
N GLN A 290 -14.27 62.40 -4.86
CA GLN A 290 -12.82 62.42 -5.05
C GLN A 290 -12.23 61.02 -5.25
N VAL A 291 -12.78 60.00 -4.56
CA VAL A 291 -12.33 58.60 -4.69
C VAL A 291 -12.86 57.96 -5.98
N LEU A 292 -14.07 58.33 -6.42
CA LEU A 292 -14.72 57.72 -7.60
C LEU A 292 -14.42 58.43 -8.94
N ARG A 293 -14.01 59.70 -8.93
CA ARG A 293 -13.75 60.52 -10.14
C ARG A 293 -12.32 60.41 -10.69
N THR A 294 -11.45 59.59 -10.12
CA THR A 294 -10.04 59.58 -10.52
C THR A 294 -9.83 58.93 -11.90
N ASP A 295 -9.04 59.59 -12.77
CA ASP A 295 -8.57 59.06 -14.06
C ASP A 295 -7.52 57.92 -13.91
N THR A 296 -7.18 57.58 -12.66
CA THR A 296 -6.19 56.57 -12.25
C THR A 296 -6.81 55.17 -12.13
N ASP A 297 -6.00 54.14 -11.83
CA ASP A 297 -6.46 52.77 -11.59
C ASP A 297 -7.38 52.68 -10.35
N HIS A 298 -8.67 52.91 -10.58
CA HIS A 298 -9.75 52.89 -9.59
C HIS A 298 -9.78 51.56 -8.80
N ALA A 299 -9.48 50.43 -9.45
CA ALA A 299 -9.42 49.14 -8.78
C ALA A 299 -8.23 49.05 -7.81
N ALA A 300 -7.06 49.57 -8.20
CA ALA A 300 -5.89 49.65 -7.33
C ALA A 300 -6.11 50.60 -6.14
N LEU A 301 -6.76 51.75 -6.35
CA LEU A 301 -7.08 52.71 -5.28
C LEU A 301 -8.01 52.07 -4.22
N LEU A 302 -9.10 51.43 -4.65
CA LEU A 302 -10.04 50.75 -3.75
C LEU A 302 -9.39 49.54 -3.05
N THR A 303 -8.48 48.84 -3.74
CA THR A 303 -7.71 47.74 -3.13
C THR A 303 -6.75 48.24 -2.07
N LEU A 304 -6.07 49.37 -2.32
CA LEU A 304 -5.20 50.02 -1.34
C LEU A 304 -6.01 50.47 -0.12
N TYR A 305 -7.14 51.15 -0.34
CA TYR A 305 -8.02 51.57 0.75
C TYR A 305 -8.56 50.38 1.55
N ARG A 306 -8.94 49.26 0.91
CA ARG A 306 -9.34 48.02 1.61
C ARG A 306 -8.25 47.50 2.55
N ARG A 307 -6.97 47.61 2.16
CA ARG A 307 -5.84 47.20 3.01
C ARG A 307 -5.68 48.14 4.21
N ILE A 308 -5.89 49.45 4.03
CA ILE A 308 -5.85 50.44 5.12
C ILE A 308 -7.02 50.20 6.09
N HIS A 309 -8.23 49.98 5.56
CA HIS A 309 -9.46 49.72 6.32
C HIS A 309 -9.38 48.43 7.16
N THR A 310 -8.83 47.36 6.58
CA THR A 310 -8.60 46.07 7.27
C THR A 310 -7.40 46.09 8.24
N SER A 311 -6.87 47.28 8.55
CA SER A 311 -5.79 47.51 9.51
C SER A 311 -4.46 46.82 9.17
N LYS A 312 -4.14 46.64 7.88
CA LYS A 312 -2.77 46.27 7.50
C LYS A 312 -1.86 47.49 7.70
N LYS A 313 -0.70 47.29 8.32
CA LYS A 313 0.35 48.31 8.39
C LYS A 313 0.86 48.60 6.97
N ILE A 314 0.41 49.71 6.38
CA ILE A 314 0.90 50.19 5.09
C ILE A 314 1.82 51.36 5.37
N PRO A 315 3.11 51.29 5.00
CA PRO A 315 4.03 52.41 5.17
C PRO A 315 3.57 53.60 4.34
N ASP A 316 3.82 54.81 4.83
CA ASP A 316 3.68 56.02 4.03
C ASP A 316 4.80 56.05 2.98
N ASP A 317 4.41 55.98 1.70
CA ASP A 317 5.32 55.95 0.55
C ASP A 317 4.95 57.13 -0.36
N GLU A 318 5.74 58.20 -0.26
CA GLU A 318 5.54 59.45 -1.01
C GLU A 318 5.66 59.26 -2.53
N THR A 319 6.18 58.12 -3.00
CA THR A 319 6.26 57.83 -4.44
C THR A 319 4.98 57.20 -5.01
N ASN A 320 4.04 56.80 -4.14
CA ASN A 320 2.81 56.14 -4.56
C ASN A 320 1.65 57.15 -4.72
N PRO A 321 1.23 57.47 -5.96
CA PRO A 321 0.20 58.50 -6.19
C PRO A 321 -1.17 58.12 -5.62
N LEU A 322 -1.44 56.84 -5.38
CA LEU A 322 -2.70 56.39 -4.78
C LEU A 322 -2.79 56.80 -3.30
N ILE A 323 -1.66 56.94 -2.60
CA ILE A 323 -1.64 57.39 -1.21
C ILE A 323 -2.04 58.86 -1.14
N ASP A 324 -1.49 59.69 -2.02
CA ASP A 324 -1.80 61.11 -2.11
C ASP A 324 -3.27 61.36 -2.42
N ILE A 325 -3.85 60.59 -3.34
CA ILE A 325 -5.29 60.66 -3.66
C ILE A 325 -6.13 60.38 -2.40
N LEU A 326 -5.80 59.35 -1.62
CA LEU A 326 -6.53 59.02 -0.39
C LEU A 326 -6.37 60.08 0.71
N ARG A 327 -5.20 60.75 0.78
CA ARG A 327 -4.94 61.85 1.72
C ARG A 327 -5.70 63.11 1.33
N LEU A 328 -5.69 63.50 0.05
CA LEU A 328 -6.43 64.66 -0.47
C LEU A 328 -7.94 64.48 -0.37
N ALA A 329 -8.44 63.27 -0.65
CA ALA A 329 -9.84 62.92 -0.43
C ALA A 329 -10.23 63.01 1.04
N GLY A 330 -9.27 62.93 1.96
CA GLY A 330 -9.46 62.98 3.41
C GLY A 330 -9.69 61.61 4.06
N LEU A 331 -9.70 60.51 3.30
CA LEU A 331 -9.96 59.16 3.82
C LEU A 331 -8.84 58.61 4.71
N ALA A 332 -7.59 58.93 4.35
CA ALA A 332 -6.41 58.40 5.02
C ALA A 332 -5.59 59.52 5.69
N ARG A 333 -4.91 59.17 6.77
CA ARG A 333 -3.89 60.00 7.41
C ARG A 333 -2.67 59.16 7.76
N VAL A 334 -1.54 59.83 7.97
CA VAL A 334 -0.30 59.20 8.43
C VAL A 334 -0.29 59.21 9.96
N HIS A 335 0.05 58.08 10.56
CA HIS A 335 0.26 57.94 11.99
C HIS A 335 1.38 56.94 12.24
N GLU A 336 2.45 57.36 12.93
CA GLU A 336 3.64 56.52 13.18
C GLU A 336 4.20 55.90 11.89
N ASN A 337 4.37 56.72 10.84
CA ASN A 337 4.87 56.32 9.52
C ASN A 337 4.01 55.30 8.75
N HIS A 338 2.74 55.13 9.15
CA HIS A 338 1.80 54.22 8.49
C HIS A 338 0.47 54.90 8.19
N LEU A 339 -0.17 54.47 7.11
CA LEU A 339 -1.51 54.92 6.74
C LEU A 339 -2.57 54.30 7.63
N ARG A 340 -3.49 55.13 8.11
CA ARG A 340 -4.72 54.71 8.81
C ARG A 340 -5.92 55.45 8.25
N VAL A 341 -7.10 54.85 8.37
CA VAL A 341 -8.35 55.56 8.12
C VAL A 341 -8.43 56.75 9.07
N ARG A 342 -8.69 57.95 8.54
CA ARG A 342 -8.50 59.21 9.26
C ARG A 342 -9.35 59.33 10.52
N ASN A 343 -10.60 58.88 10.46
CA ASN A 343 -11.51 58.84 11.60
C ASN A 343 -12.55 57.71 11.47
N ARG A 344 -13.34 57.48 12.54
CA ARG A 344 -14.30 56.38 12.60
C ARG A 344 -15.53 56.60 11.73
N ILE A 345 -15.91 57.85 11.49
CA ILE A 345 -17.02 58.20 10.59
C ILE A 345 -16.67 57.73 9.17
N TYR A 346 -15.47 58.07 8.66
CA TYR A 346 -15.03 57.62 7.34
C TYR A 346 -14.92 56.09 7.26
N GLY A 347 -14.38 55.44 8.29
CA GLY A 347 -14.27 53.97 8.31
C GLY A 347 -15.61 53.24 8.27
N ARG A 348 -16.71 53.87 8.72
CA ARG A 348 -18.06 53.31 8.62
C ARG A 348 -18.83 53.80 7.39
N ALA A 349 -18.59 55.02 6.93
CA ALA A 349 -19.24 55.57 5.74
C ALA A 349 -18.73 54.89 4.45
N PHE A 350 -17.43 54.57 4.42
CA PHE A 350 -16.71 53.94 3.32
C PHE A 350 -16.18 52.57 3.79
N ASP A 351 -17.09 51.66 4.13
CA ASP A 351 -16.77 50.33 4.66
C ASP A 351 -16.47 49.30 3.54
N GLY A 352 -16.28 48.04 3.93
CA GLY A 352 -16.00 46.94 2.99
C GLY A 352 -17.09 46.77 1.93
N ASP A 353 -18.37 46.92 2.32
CA ASP A 353 -19.51 46.80 1.42
C ASP A 353 -19.55 47.94 0.41
N TRP A 354 -19.25 49.18 0.86
CA TRP A 354 -19.09 50.31 -0.04
C TRP A 354 -17.94 50.09 -1.03
N ILE A 355 -16.80 49.55 -0.58
CA ILE A 355 -15.67 49.22 -1.47
C ILE A 355 -16.08 48.16 -2.50
N ASP A 356 -16.79 47.10 -2.08
CA ASP A 356 -17.24 46.02 -2.97
C ASP A 356 -18.29 46.50 -3.98
N ALA A 357 -19.20 47.38 -3.57
CA ALA A 357 -20.21 47.97 -4.45
C ALA A 357 -19.59 48.79 -5.58
N ASN A 358 -18.49 49.50 -5.30
CA ASN A 358 -17.82 50.39 -6.26
C ASN A 358 -16.65 49.73 -7.02
N MET A 359 -16.30 48.47 -6.73
CA MET A 359 -15.22 47.74 -7.40
C MET A 359 -15.59 47.36 -8.85
N PRO A 360 -14.75 47.63 -9.87
CA PRO A 360 -15.03 47.25 -11.26
C PRO A 360 -15.25 45.73 -11.47
N ASP A 361 -16.23 45.36 -12.29
CA ASP A 361 -16.65 43.96 -12.51
C ASP A 361 -15.57 43.05 -13.12
N ALA A 362 -14.65 43.62 -13.90
CA ALA A 362 -13.54 42.88 -14.51
C ALA A 362 -12.57 42.36 -13.44
N GLU A 363 -12.26 43.17 -12.43
CA GLU A 363 -11.35 42.80 -11.34
C GLU A 363 -12.02 41.84 -10.35
N ARG A 364 -13.33 42.02 -10.09
CA ARG A 364 -14.16 41.03 -9.34
C ARG A 364 -14.10 39.64 -9.97
N ARG A 365 -14.14 39.54 -11.30
CA ARG A 365 -14.00 38.27 -12.03
C ARG A 365 -12.58 37.71 -11.95
N ARG A 366 -11.55 38.56 -12.07
CA ARG A 366 -10.14 38.18 -11.98
C ARG A 366 -9.78 37.54 -10.64
N GLN A 367 -10.23 38.14 -9.53
CA GLN A 367 -9.97 37.63 -8.18
C GLN A 367 -10.63 36.27 -7.94
N ARG A 368 -11.89 36.08 -8.39
CA ARG A 368 -12.59 34.78 -8.32
C ARG A 368 -11.90 33.69 -9.14
N ALA A 369 -11.38 34.02 -10.33
CA ALA A 369 -10.65 33.08 -11.17
C ALA A 369 -9.26 32.71 -10.61
N ALA A 370 -8.58 33.64 -9.95
CA ALA A 370 -7.32 33.36 -9.25
C ALA A 370 -7.54 32.41 -8.06
N PHE A 371 -8.59 32.64 -7.26
CA PHE A 371 -8.95 31.78 -6.13
C PHE A 371 -9.29 30.34 -6.57
N ARG A 372 -10.12 30.17 -7.62
CA ARG A 372 -10.46 28.84 -8.17
C ARG A 372 -9.24 28.09 -8.70
N ARG A 373 -8.31 28.77 -9.37
CA ARG A 373 -7.05 28.17 -9.85
C ARG A 373 -6.15 27.74 -8.69
N GLY A 374 -6.12 28.48 -7.58
CA GLY A 374 -5.41 28.09 -6.36
C GLY A 374 -5.97 26.81 -5.73
N LEU A 375 -7.30 26.72 -5.60
CA LEU A 375 -7.98 25.54 -5.03
C LEU A 375 -7.73 24.26 -5.86
N LEU A 376 -7.81 24.38 -7.19
CA LEU A 376 -7.58 23.25 -8.09
C LEU A 376 -6.14 22.71 -7.99
N ARG A 377 -5.14 23.61 -7.89
CA ARG A 377 -3.73 23.22 -7.72
C ARG A 377 -3.48 22.50 -6.40
N MET A 378 -4.08 22.97 -5.30
CA MET A 378 -4.00 22.28 -4.01
C MET A 378 -4.67 20.90 -4.04
N GLY A 379 -5.84 20.79 -4.69
CA GLY A 379 -6.54 19.52 -4.85
C GLY A 379 -5.73 18.48 -5.64
N ILE A 380 -5.08 18.89 -6.73
CA ILE A 380 -4.20 18.00 -7.52
C ILE A 380 -2.99 17.56 -6.68
N ALA A 381 -2.33 18.49 -5.98
CA ALA A 381 -1.17 18.15 -5.14
C ALA A 381 -1.54 17.16 -4.02
N ALA A 382 -2.66 17.40 -3.32
CA ALA A 382 -3.16 16.47 -2.30
C ALA A 382 -3.53 15.10 -2.90
N GLY A 383 -4.17 15.08 -4.08
CA GLY A 383 -4.49 13.85 -4.79
C GLY A 383 -3.26 13.03 -5.16
N VAL A 384 -2.18 13.67 -5.62
CA VAL A 384 -0.89 12.99 -5.92
C VAL A 384 -0.28 12.41 -4.65
N VAL A 385 -0.25 13.16 -3.54
CA VAL A 385 0.28 12.66 -2.27
C VAL A 385 -0.51 11.44 -1.77
N ILE A 386 -1.85 11.50 -1.80
CA ILE A 386 -2.72 10.39 -1.41
C ILE A 386 -2.48 9.18 -2.33
N ALA A 387 -2.40 9.38 -3.65
CA ALA A 387 -2.12 8.30 -4.60
C ALA A 387 -0.74 7.66 -4.35
N CYS A 388 0.28 8.45 -4.04
CA CYS A 388 1.61 7.95 -3.67
C CYS A 388 1.58 7.18 -2.34
N LEU A 389 0.83 7.63 -1.34
CA LEU A 389 0.69 6.92 -0.05
C LEU A 389 -0.07 5.61 -0.21
N ILE A 390 -1.16 5.59 -0.98
CA ILE A 390 -1.92 4.38 -1.28
C ILE A 390 -1.06 3.42 -2.11
N GLY A 391 -0.39 3.92 -3.15
CA GLY A 391 0.50 3.13 -3.99
C GLY A 391 1.69 2.56 -3.22
N GLY A 392 2.30 3.37 -2.35
CA GLY A 392 3.39 2.96 -1.46
C GLY A 392 2.94 1.94 -0.42
N GLY A 393 1.77 2.14 0.20
CA GLY A 393 1.15 1.20 1.14
C GLY A 393 0.80 -0.12 0.47
N TRP A 394 0.19 -0.08 -0.71
CA TRP A 394 -0.11 -1.28 -1.51
C TRP A 394 1.16 -2.02 -1.91
N TRP A 395 2.19 -1.31 -2.39
CA TRP A 395 3.48 -1.88 -2.73
C TRP A 395 4.18 -2.52 -1.53
N TYR A 396 4.07 -1.93 -0.34
CA TYR A 396 4.61 -2.48 0.89
C TYR A 396 3.85 -3.76 1.31
N LEU A 397 2.52 -3.72 1.29
CA LEU A 397 1.68 -4.86 1.67
C LEU A 397 1.88 -6.06 0.73
N ASP A 398 1.84 -5.85 -0.59
CA ASP A 398 2.13 -6.87 -1.62
C ASP A 398 3.60 -7.33 -1.55
N GLY A 399 4.53 -6.42 -1.27
CA GLY A 399 5.95 -6.71 -1.13
C GLY A 399 6.28 -7.66 0.01
N TYR A 400 5.69 -7.44 1.19
CA TYR A 400 6.20 -7.96 2.46
C TYR A 400 5.16 -8.57 3.41
N ALA A 401 3.86 -8.25 3.27
CA ALA A 401 2.86 -8.64 4.27
C ALA A 401 1.87 -9.70 3.77
N TRP A 402 1.41 -9.62 2.53
CA TRP A 402 0.38 -10.51 1.98
C TRP A 402 0.93 -11.88 1.60
N GLU A 403 0.14 -12.94 1.81
CA GLU A 403 0.53 -14.28 1.41
C GLU A 403 0.54 -14.42 -0.12
N HIS A 404 1.68 -14.83 -0.69
CA HIS A 404 1.82 -15.13 -2.11
C HIS A 404 1.94 -16.63 -2.34
N LYS A 405 1.11 -17.14 -3.26
CA LYS A 405 1.10 -18.54 -3.71
C LYS A 405 1.58 -18.61 -5.14
N VAL A 406 2.67 -19.32 -5.38
CA VAL A 406 3.21 -19.52 -6.73
C VAL A 406 3.39 -21.01 -6.98
N TYR A 407 2.88 -21.47 -8.12
CA TYR A 407 3.01 -22.85 -8.55
C TYR A 407 4.19 -23.00 -9.50
N TYR A 408 4.95 -24.08 -9.33
CA TYR A 408 6.09 -24.46 -10.17
C TYR A 408 5.99 -25.92 -10.57
N ASN A 409 6.65 -26.27 -11.67
CA ASN A 409 6.73 -27.63 -12.17
C ASN A 409 7.61 -28.50 -11.26
N ILE A 410 8.81 -28.01 -10.92
CA ILE A 410 9.82 -28.78 -10.18
C ILE A 410 10.81 -27.85 -9.43
N PHE A 411 11.62 -28.42 -8.55
CA PHE A 411 12.87 -27.85 -8.06
C PHE A 411 13.95 -28.94 -8.09
N TYR A 412 15.19 -28.58 -8.45
CA TYR A 412 16.34 -29.50 -8.44
C TYR A 412 17.51 -29.01 -7.59
N ALA A 413 17.56 -27.71 -7.30
CA ALA A 413 18.59 -27.11 -6.47
C ALA A 413 17.97 -26.43 -5.27
N LYS A 414 18.76 -26.43 -4.20
CA LYS A 414 18.60 -25.52 -3.08
C LYS A 414 19.67 -24.43 -3.15
N ARG A 415 19.29 -23.21 -2.80
CA ARG A 415 20.18 -22.06 -2.67
C ARG A 415 20.22 -21.68 -1.20
N PHE A 416 21.36 -21.90 -0.54
CA PHE A 416 21.50 -21.78 0.91
C PHE A 416 20.39 -22.54 1.67
N GLY A 417 20.15 -23.80 1.30
CA GLY A 417 19.13 -24.66 1.91
C GLY A 417 17.68 -24.46 1.43
N LEU A 418 17.36 -23.35 0.73
CA LEU A 418 16.01 -23.10 0.22
C LEU A 418 15.78 -23.64 -1.20
N PRO A 419 14.70 -24.39 -1.45
CA PRO A 419 14.38 -24.87 -2.78
C PRO A 419 14.04 -23.71 -3.74
N GLN A 420 14.49 -23.81 -4.99
CA GLN A 420 14.11 -22.87 -6.06
C GLN A 420 13.14 -23.49 -7.05
N GLY A 421 11.94 -22.92 -7.14
CA GLY A 421 10.94 -23.34 -8.11
C GLY A 421 11.34 -22.97 -9.55
N VAL A 422 11.26 -23.96 -10.44
CA VAL A 422 11.50 -23.80 -11.89
C VAL A 422 10.24 -24.16 -12.67
N GLY A 423 9.99 -23.45 -13.77
CA GLY A 423 8.81 -23.65 -14.62
C GLY A 423 7.54 -23.19 -13.94
N LYS A 424 7.35 -21.87 -13.81
CA LYS A 424 6.15 -21.27 -13.19
C LYS A 424 4.89 -21.71 -13.92
N LEU A 425 3.89 -22.18 -13.17
CA LEU A 425 2.64 -22.73 -13.67
C LEU A 425 1.46 -21.79 -13.43
N THR A 426 0.53 -21.78 -14.38
CA THR A 426 -0.80 -21.19 -14.21
C THR A 426 -1.72 -22.14 -13.44
N LYS A 427 -2.77 -21.62 -12.80
CA LYS A 427 -3.80 -22.46 -12.15
C LYS A 427 -4.45 -23.44 -13.13
N LYS A 428 -4.57 -23.08 -14.42
CA LYS A 428 -5.09 -23.97 -15.46
C LYS A 428 -4.17 -25.17 -15.67
N GLN A 429 -2.86 -24.95 -15.79
CA GLN A 429 -1.89 -26.05 -15.92
C GLN A 429 -1.89 -26.95 -14.68
N VAL A 430 -1.96 -26.38 -13.47
CA VAL A 430 -2.02 -27.16 -12.22
C VAL A 430 -3.20 -28.13 -12.23
N ARG A 431 -4.39 -27.71 -12.70
CA ARG A 431 -5.58 -28.56 -12.79
C ARG A 431 -5.44 -29.78 -13.70
N HIS A 432 -4.45 -29.78 -14.61
CA HIS A 432 -4.19 -30.86 -15.56
C HIS A 432 -2.93 -31.67 -15.24
N ARG A 433 -2.47 -31.64 -13.98
CA ARG A 433 -1.23 -32.29 -13.55
C ARG A 433 -1.46 -33.11 -12.29
N ALA A 434 -0.88 -34.32 -12.25
CA ALA A 434 -0.87 -35.16 -11.05
C ALA A 434 -0.14 -34.49 -9.87
N VAL A 435 0.94 -33.75 -10.17
CA VAL A 435 1.77 -33.09 -9.16
C VAL A 435 2.25 -31.74 -9.68
N SER A 436 2.11 -30.73 -8.83
CA SER A 436 2.74 -29.42 -8.95
C SER A 436 3.35 -29.02 -7.61
N LEU A 437 4.29 -28.08 -7.63
CA LEU A 437 4.85 -27.52 -6.39
C LEU A 437 4.20 -26.20 -6.08
N LEU A 438 3.64 -26.05 -4.90
CA LEU A 438 3.13 -24.78 -4.38
C LEU A 438 4.14 -24.19 -3.40
N PHE A 439 4.63 -22.99 -3.70
CA PHE A 439 5.47 -22.19 -2.82
C PHE A 439 4.63 -21.08 -2.19
N ILE A 440 4.78 -20.90 -0.88
CA ILE A 440 4.08 -19.90 -0.10
C ILE A 440 5.10 -18.99 0.60
N SER A 441 4.97 -17.69 0.39
CA SER A 441 5.78 -16.65 1.04
C SER A 441 4.88 -15.58 1.67
N GLN A 442 5.35 -14.97 2.76
CA GLN A 442 4.73 -13.79 3.34
C GLN A 442 5.31 -12.55 2.65
N GLY A 443 4.64 -12.02 1.64
CA GLY A 443 5.12 -10.99 0.73
C GLY A 443 5.84 -11.59 -0.49
N ARG A 444 5.70 -10.97 -1.66
CA ARG A 444 6.31 -11.47 -2.90
C ARG A 444 7.84 -11.34 -2.94
N LYS A 445 8.42 -10.48 -2.10
CA LYS A 445 9.88 -10.25 -2.05
C LYS A 445 10.58 -11.15 -1.03
N ASN A 446 9.83 -11.76 -0.13
CA ASN A 446 10.38 -12.61 0.91
C ASN A 446 10.59 -14.03 0.42
N ARG A 447 11.51 -14.73 1.09
CA ARG A 447 11.79 -16.15 0.83
C ARG A 447 10.55 -16.99 1.16
N PRO A 448 10.30 -18.08 0.43
CA PRO A 448 9.19 -18.98 0.75
C PRO A 448 9.44 -19.65 2.10
N HIS A 449 8.44 -19.63 2.97
CA HIS A 449 8.49 -20.35 4.25
C HIS A 449 7.83 -21.73 4.14
N THR A 450 7.08 -22.00 3.07
CA THR A 450 6.43 -23.30 2.84
C THR A 450 6.51 -23.71 1.38
N MET A 451 6.74 -25.00 1.15
CA MET A 451 6.62 -25.68 -0.14
C MET A 451 5.69 -26.88 0.01
N MET A 452 4.84 -27.15 -0.97
CA MET A 452 3.93 -28.30 -0.96
C MET A 452 3.95 -29.03 -2.31
N ALA A 453 3.93 -30.35 -2.29
CA ALA A 453 3.54 -31.16 -3.43
C ALA A 453 2.02 -31.23 -3.45
N VAL A 454 1.41 -30.73 -4.52
CA VAL A 454 -0.06 -30.65 -4.63
C VAL A 454 -0.58 -31.37 -5.86
N ASN A 455 -1.76 -31.99 -5.75
CA ASN A 455 -2.49 -32.57 -6.86
C ASN A 455 -3.19 -31.49 -7.71
N SER A 456 -3.97 -31.91 -8.70
CA SER A 456 -4.74 -31.01 -9.58
C SER A 456 -5.82 -30.18 -8.88
N ALA A 457 -6.28 -30.60 -7.69
CA ALA A 457 -7.18 -29.81 -6.84
C ALA A 457 -6.43 -28.79 -5.96
N GLY A 458 -5.09 -28.82 -5.95
CA GLY A 458 -4.27 -27.98 -5.07
C GLY A 458 -4.10 -28.55 -3.65
N GLU A 459 -4.48 -29.81 -3.43
CA GLU A 459 -4.36 -30.49 -2.14
C GLU A 459 -3.02 -31.21 -2.00
N CYS A 460 -2.49 -31.28 -0.78
CA CYS A 460 -1.25 -31.99 -0.46
C CYS A 460 -1.32 -33.46 -0.90
N THR A 461 -0.37 -33.91 -1.72
CA THR A 461 -0.34 -35.28 -2.27
C THR A 461 0.97 -35.98 -1.91
N PRO A 462 0.93 -37.17 -1.28
CA PRO A 462 2.13 -37.96 -1.03
C PRO A 462 2.70 -38.58 -2.32
N ARG A 463 1.97 -38.53 -3.44
CA ARG A 463 2.32 -39.14 -4.72
C ARG A 463 3.26 -38.25 -5.54
N HIS A 464 4.52 -38.10 -5.13
CA HIS A 464 5.50 -37.25 -5.82
C HIS A 464 6.89 -37.89 -5.94
N ARG A 465 7.76 -37.29 -6.78
CA ARG A 465 9.18 -37.66 -6.93
C ARG A 465 10.16 -36.82 -6.11
N ILE A 466 9.65 -35.94 -5.25
CA ILE A 466 10.50 -35.08 -4.41
C ILE A 466 11.19 -35.93 -3.34
N GLY A 467 12.51 -35.85 -3.32
CA GLY A 467 13.41 -36.39 -2.31
C GLY A 467 14.54 -35.40 -2.04
N THR A 468 15.09 -35.46 -0.84
CA THR A 468 16.23 -34.65 -0.40
C THR A 468 17.48 -35.51 -0.23
N TYR A 469 18.52 -35.01 0.45
CA TYR A 469 19.86 -35.60 0.53
C TYR A 469 19.94 -37.10 0.83
N LEU A 470 19.35 -37.54 1.95
CA LEU A 470 19.45 -38.94 2.41
C LEU A 470 18.16 -39.74 2.15
N LYS A 471 17.23 -39.22 1.34
CA LYS A 471 15.93 -39.84 1.12
C LYS A 471 15.88 -40.56 -0.22
N ALA A 472 15.71 -41.89 -0.20
CA ALA A 472 15.48 -42.67 -1.41
C ALA A 472 14.11 -42.34 -2.03
N VAL A 473 14.08 -42.06 -3.35
CA VAL A 473 12.84 -41.88 -4.11
C VAL A 473 13.00 -42.54 -5.47
N GLU A 474 12.71 -43.83 -5.54
CA GLU A 474 12.92 -44.58 -6.79
C GLU A 474 11.62 -44.91 -7.53
N ASP A 475 10.47 -44.99 -6.85
CA ASP A 475 9.25 -45.49 -7.49
C ASP A 475 8.01 -44.59 -7.36
N TRP A 476 7.24 -44.52 -8.45
CA TRP A 476 5.93 -43.84 -8.49
C TRP A 476 4.82 -44.74 -7.93
N GLU A 477 5.05 -46.05 -7.89
CA GLU A 477 3.99 -47.05 -7.67
C GLU A 477 3.82 -47.45 -6.20
N THR A 478 4.81 -47.20 -5.32
CA THR A 478 4.76 -47.59 -3.90
C THR A 478 5.04 -46.40 -2.99
N GLN A 479 4.05 -45.52 -2.82
CA GLN A 479 4.19 -44.34 -1.96
C GLN A 479 3.21 -44.42 -0.78
N SER A 480 3.78 -44.54 0.43
CA SER A 480 3.03 -44.61 1.69
C SER A 480 2.15 -43.37 1.87
N PRO A 481 0.90 -43.51 2.37
CA PRO A 481 0.06 -42.37 2.72
C PRO A 481 0.69 -41.49 3.82
N MET A 482 1.61 -42.05 4.62
CA MET A 482 2.34 -41.31 5.66
C MET A 482 3.53 -40.50 5.12
N ARG A 483 3.77 -40.50 3.80
CA ARG A 483 4.85 -39.72 3.20
C ARG A 483 4.56 -38.22 3.32
N GLU A 484 5.62 -37.44 3.48
CA GLU A 484 5.51 -35.99 3.47
C GLU A 484 4.92 -35.48 2.15
N CYS A 485 4.27 -34.33 2.19
CA CYS A 485 3.87 -33.57 1.01
C CYS A 485 3.91 -32.06 1.26
N ARG A 486 4.28 -31.62 2.47
CA ARG A 486 4.48 -30.21 2.85
C ARG A 486 5.82 -30.07 3.55
N TRP A 487 6.59 -29.05 3.18
CA TRP A 487 7.85 -28.66 3.80
C TRP A 487 7.75 -27.24 4.31
N GLU A 488 8.19 -27.00 5.54
CA GLU A 488 8.28 -25.67 6.15
C GLU A 488 9.74 -25.34 6.46
N PHE A 489 10.14 -24.10 6.19
CA PHE A 489 11.52 -23.63 6.34
C PHE A 489 11.57 -22.55 7.41
N ALA A 490 12.21 -22.86 8.54
CA ALA A 490 12.51 -21.90 9.59
C ALA A 490 13.83 -21.19 9.29
N HIS A 491 13.86 -19.90 9.55
CA HIS A 491 15.00 -19.03 9.27
C HIS A 491 15.51 -18.39 10.55
N ASP A 492 16.81 -18.11 10.60
CA ASP A 492 17.40 -17.27 11.65
C ASP A 492 17.19 -15.76 11.39
N SER A 493 17.79 -14.90 12.23
CA SER A 493 17.71 -13.45 12.08
C SER A 493 18.44 -12.89 10.85
N LYS A 494 19.33 -13.66 10.23
CA LYS A 494 20.01 -13.33 8.96
C LYS A 494 19.22 -13.79 7.74
N GLY A 495 18.19 -14.62 7.95
CA GLY A 495 17.35 -15.19 6.92
C GLY A 495 17.86 -16.50 6.36
N ASP A 496 18.85 -17.13 7.00
CA ASP A 496 19.40 -18.43 6.61
C ASP A 496 18.55 -19.57 7.16
N VAL A 497 18.41 -20.67 6.40
CA VAL A 497 17.58 -21.80 6.82
C VAL A 497 18.27 -22.53 7.96
N VAL A 498 17.59 -22.63 9.10
CA VAL A 498 18.07 -23.37 10.27
C VAL A 498 17.33 -24.68 10.47
N TYR A 499 16.11 -24.81 9.94
CA TYR A 499 15.34 -26.03 10.08
C TYR A 499 14.34 -26.22 8.94
N GLU A 500 14.43 -27.35 8.25
CA GLU A 500 13.43 -27.82 7.29
C GLU A 500 12.58 -28.91 7.92
N LYS A 501 11.26 -28.73 7.96
CA LYS A 501 10.30 -29.66 8.56
C LYS A 501 9.42 -30.25 7.49
N ALA A 502 9.28 -31.58 7.44
CA ALA A 502 8.46 -32.27 6.46
C ALA A 502 7.23 -32.91 7.10
N PHE A 503 6.04 -32.58 6.60
CA PHE A 503 4.75 -33.00 7.12
C PHE A 503 3.99 -33.85 6.10
N ASN A 504 3.27 -34.85 6.58
CA ASN A 504 2.33 -35.64 5.78
C ASN A 504 1.01 -34.87 5.53
N ARG A 505 0.06 -35.50 4.83
CA ARG A 505 -1.23 -34.88 4.47
C ARG A 505 -2.08 -34.51 5.70
N GLU A 506 -1.95 -35.25 6.80
CA GLU A 506 -2.66 -34.99 8.07
C GLU A 506 -1.96 -33.92 8.93
N GLY A 507 -0.84 -33.37 8.48
CA GLY A 507 -0.07 -32.36 9.21
C GLY A 507 0.83 -32.92 10.31
N LYS A 508 1.07 -34.24 10.34
CA LYS A 508 2.01 -34.88 11.25
C LYS A 508 3.43 -34.74 10.71
N LEU A 509 4.37 -34.37 11.57
CA LEU A 509 5.80 -34.32 11.24
C LEU A 509 6.30 -35.73 10.90
N VAL A 510 6.94 -35.88 9.74
CA VAL A 510 7.50 -37.14 9.23
C VAL A 510 9.00 -37.19 9.47
N TRP A 511 9.68 -36.07 9.21
CA TRP A 511 11.11 -35.90 9.47
C TRP A 511 11.45 -34.40 9.49
N GLY A 512 12.62 -34.07 10.02
CA GLY A 512 13.20 -32.75 9.96
C GLY A 512 14.68 -32.78 9.52
N LEU A 513 15.19 -31.67 9.01
CA LEU A 513 16.60 -31.47 8.67
C LEU A 513 17.09 -30.18 9.34
N VAL A 514 17.90 -30.34 10.39
CA VAL A 514 18.39 -29.23 11.22
C VAL A 514 19.77 -28.81 10.72
N TYR A 515 19.94 -27.53 10.40
CA TYR A 515 21.22 -26.95 9.98
C TYR A 515 21.99 -26.44 11.21
N SER A 516 23.29 -26.71 11.26
CA SER A 516 24.18 -26.23 12.30
C SER A 516 24.43 -24.72 12.15
N PRO A 517 24.40 -23.94 13.25
CA PRO A 517 24.49 -22.47 13.21
C PRO A 517 25.90 -21.94 12.91
N ASP A 518 26.93 -22.77 13.04
CA ASP A 518 28.34 -22.37 12.91
C ASP A 518 28.96 -23.02 11.66
N THR A 519 28.84 -22.33 10.53
CA THR A 519 29.39 -22.81 9.28
C THR A 519 30.17 -21.70 8.59
N LYS A 520 31.28 -22.06 7.95
CA LYS A 520 32.02 -21.14 7.07
C LYS A 520 31.07 -20.57 6.01
N PRO A 521 31.32 -19.37 5.46
CA PRO A 521 30.38 -18.71 4.52
C PRO A 521 30.00 -19.56 3.30
N ASP A 522 30.88 -20.48 2.90
CA ASP A 522 30.76 -21.36 1.74
C ASP A 522 30.37 -22.80 2.10
N LYS A 523 30.11 -23.11 3.38
CA LYS A 523 29.74 -24.45 3.84
C LYS A 523 28.52 -24.43 4.74
N ALA A 524 27.84 -25.58 4.83
CA ALA A 524 26.85 -25.82 5.86
C ALA A 524 26.87 -27.29 6.31
N TYR A 525 26.46 -27.53 7.55
CA TYR A 525 26.29 -28.89 8.10
C TYR A 525 24.83 -29.06 8.50
N ALA A 526 24.24 -30.21 8.25
CA ALA A 526 22.89 -30.54 8.70
C ALA A 526 22.76 -32.02 9.08
N HIS A 527 21.74 -32.35 9.87
CA HIS A 527 21.41 -33.73 10.22
C HIS A 527 19.91 -33.97 10.21
N TYR A 528 19.52 -35.20 9.87
CA TYR A 528 18.12 -35.60 9.87
C TYR A 528 17.67 -35.91 11.29
N VAL A 529 16.46 -35.48 11.62
CA VAL A 529 15.78 -35.81 12.86
C VAL A 529 14.44 -36.50 12.59
N GLY A 530 14.08 -37.45 13.45
CA GLY A 530 12.78 -38.10 13.45
C GLY A 530 11.66 -37.16 13.93
N PRO A 531 10.39 -37.61 13.89
CA PRO A 531 9.26 -36.86 14.44
C PRO A 531 9.38 -36.52 15.94
N ASP A 532 10.19 -37.28 16.67
CA ASP A 532 10.53 -37.12 18.08
C ASP A 532 11.68 -36.11 18.31
N GLY A 533 12.33 -35.63 17.25
CA GLY A 533 13.43 -34.67 17.29
C GLY A 533 14.82 -35.28 17.48
N TYR A 534 14.95 -36.61 17.56
CA TYR A 534 16.25 -37.27 17.68
C TYR A 534 16.88 -37.53 16.31
N PRO A 535 18.22 -37.51 16.17
CA PRO A 535 18.89 -37.88 14.93
C PRO A 535 18.44 -39.24 14.41
N MET A 536 18.13 -39.32 13.11
CA MET A 536 17.58 -40.53 12.50
C MET A 536 18.25 -40.83 11.15
N PRO A 537 19.01 -41.94 11.03
CA PRO A 537 19.48 -42.41 9.74
C PRO A 537 18.28 -42.79 8.86
N GLN A 538 18.34 -42.40 7.57
CA GLN A 538 17.27 -42.67 6.61
C GLN A 538 17.36 -44.09 6.06
N LYS A 539 16.23 -44.66 5.65
CA LYS A 539 16.17 -46.03 5.09
C LYS A 539 17.14 -46.17 3.91
N GLY A 540 18.10 -47.08 4.04
CA GLY A 540 19.12 -47.36 3.03
C GLY A 540 20.41 -46.55 3.17
N ALA A 541 20.47 -45.55 4.05
CA ALA A 541 21.68 -44.79 4.36
C ALA A 541 22.28 -45.21 5.71
N THR A 542 23.60 -45.17 5.83
CA THR A 542 24.31 -45.23 7.11
C THR A 542 24.70 -43.84 7.60
N ALA A 543 24.66 -42.85 6.71
CA ALA A 543 24.89 -41.46 7.08
C ALA A 543 23.73 -40.86 7.90
N GLU A 544 24.08 -40.04 8.87
CA GLU A 544 23.15 -39.27 9.71
C GLU A 544 23.28 -37.75 9.43
N PHE A 545 24.46 -37.33 9.00
CA PHE A 545 24.85 -35.94 8.79
C PHE A 545 25.19 -35.70 7.32
N VAL A 546 24.99 -34.45 6.90
CA VAL A 546 25.24 -33.98 5.54
C VAL A 546 26.02 -32.67 5.62
N GLU A 547 27.15 -32.60 4.94
CA GLU A 547 27.92 -31.38 4.71
C GLU A 547 27.67 -30.86 3.29
N PHE A 548 27.50 -29.56 3.15
CA PHE A 548 27.31 -28.85 1.89
C PHE A 548 28.48 -27.92 1.63
N THR A 549 28.86 -27.77 0.37
CA THR A 549 29.68 -26.64 -0.12
C THR A 549 28.88 -25.86 -1.15
N TYR A 550 28.86 -24.53 -1.00
CA TYR A 550 28.09 -23.62 -1.84
C TYR A 550 28.96 -22.97 -2.92
N SER A 551 28.37 -22.71 -4.09
CA SER A 551 28.90 -21.76 -5.06
C SER A 551 28.76 -20.33 -4.54
N LYS A 552 29.35 -19.35 -5.25
CA LYS A 552 29.16 -17.91 -4.94
C LYS A 552 27.70 -17.49 -5.01
N GLU A 553 26.93 -18.10 -5.92
CA GLU A 553 25.51 -17.87 -6.09
C GLU A 553 24.70 -18.60 -4.98
N GLY A 554 25.31 -19.51 -4.23
CA GLY A 554 24.67 -20.23 -3.12
C GLY A 554 24.13 -21.61 -3.47
N TYR A 555 24.41 -22.13 -4.68
CA TYR A 555 24.00 -23.48 -5.08
C TYR A 555 24.92 -24.54 -4.48
N GLU A 556 24.36 -25.69 -4.11
CA GLU A 556 25.11 -26.79 -3.48
C GLU A 556 25.96 -27.54 -4.51
N THR A 557 27.25 -27.22 -4.61
CA THR A 557 28.15 -27.81 -5.61
C THR A 557 28.76 -29.13 -5.15
N PHE A 558 28.85 -29.32 -3.83
CA PHE A 558 29.37 -30.52 -3.20
C PHE A 558 28.50 -30.91 -2.01
N THR A 559 28.22 -32.19 -1.87
CA THR A 559 27.54 -32.76 -0.71
C THR A 559 28.34 -33.96 -0.22
N ARG A 560 28.66 -34.02 1.08
CA ARG A 560 29.32 -35.16 1.72
C ARG A 560 28.41 -35.73 2.80
N TYR A 561 28.42 -37.05 2.94
CA TYR A 561 27.63 -37.76 3.92
C TYR A 561 28.55 -38.33 5.01
N THR A 562 28.17 -38.15 6.28
CA THR A 562 28.95 -38.63 7.41
C THR A 562 28.07 -39.29 8.47
N ASP A 563 28.67 -40.15 9.28
CA ASP A 563 28.06 -40.68 10.50
C ASP A 563 28.13 -39.66 11.65
N ARG A 564 27.73 -40.09 12.85
CA ARG A 564 27.75 -39.28 14.07
C ARG A 564 29.15 -38.97 14.60
N ALA A 565 30.16 -39.77 14.26
CA ALA A 565 31.55 -39.50 14.59
C ALA A 565 32.20 -38.51 13.60
N GLY A 566 31.53 -38.20 12.49
CA GLY A 566 32.05 -37.36 11.42
C GLY A 566 32.83 -38.14 10.36
N GLU A 567 32.82 -39.48 10.42
CA GLU A 567 33.47 -40.34 9.45
C GLU A 567 32.62 -40.49 8.18
N PRO A 568 33.23 -40.71 7.00
CA PRO A 568 32.48 -40.90 5.76
C PRO A 568 31.50 -42.06 5.87
N ALA A 569 30.23 -41.80 5.56
CA ALA A 569 29.17 -42.80 5.57
C ALA A 569 28.40 -42.78 4.26
N THR A 570 27.75 -43.88 3.93
CA THR A 570 27.04 -44.02 2.65
C THR A 570 25.62 -43.46 2.73
N GLY A 571 25.23 -42.73 1.70
CA GLY A 571 23.83 -42.39 1.42
C GLY A 571 23.04 -43.59 0.87
N PRO A 572 21.77 -43.39 0.48
CA PRO A 572 20.91 -44.47 -0.03
C PRO A 572 21.39 -45.12 -1.33
N ASP A 573 22.19 -44.40 -2.11
CA ASP A 573 22.78 -44.81 -3.39
C ASP A 573 24.16 -45.49 -3.20
N ARG A 574 24.55 -45.78 -1.95
CA ARG A 574 25.89 -46.26 -1.55
C ARG A 574 27.05 -45.31 -1.86
N ALA A 575 26.76 -44.09 -2.33
CA ALA A 575 27.78 -43.05 -2.48
C ALA A 575 28.05 -42.37 -1.14
N TYR A 576 29.24 -41.81 -0.95
CA TYR A 576 29.63 -41.04 0.23
C TYR A 576 29.40 -39.53 0.07
N GLY A 577 28.89 -39.15 -1.10
CA GLY A 577 28.61 -37.77 -1.45
C GLY A 577 28.31 -37.61 -2.92
N ARG A 578 28.08 -36.37 -3.32
CA ARG A 578 27.84 -36.00 -4.71
C ARG A 578 28.43 -34.64 -5.06
N ARG A 579 28.87 -34.48 -6.29
CA ARG A 579 29.27 -33.21 -6.90
C ARG A 579 28.29 -32.84 -7.99
N GLN A 580 27.87 -31.57 -8.04
CA GLN A 580 26.81 -31.10 -8.93
C GLN A 580 27.22 -29.84 -9.69
N LYS A 581 26.76 -29.73 -10.95
CA LYS A 581 26.81 -28.51 -11.76
C LYS A 581 25.40 -28.08 -12.12
N TYR A 582 25.20 -26.77 -12.23
CA TYR A 582 23.90 -26.15 -12.46
C TYR A 582 23.90 -25.31 -13.74
N ASP A 583 22.75 -25.20 -14.39
CA ASP A 583 22.50 -24.11 -15.35
C ASP A 583 22.13 -22.80 -14.64
N ASP A 584 21.91 -21.74 -15.42
CA ASP A 584 21.53 -20.41 -14.96
C ASP A 584 20.18 -20.37 -14.20
N ARG A 585 19.31 -21.34 -14.44
CA ARG A 585 18.01 -21.52 -13.77
C ARG A 585 18.11 -22.37 -12.50
N GLY A 586 19.29 -22.87 -12.15
CA GLY A 586 19.50 -23.75 -10.99
C GLY A 586 19.07 -25.20 -11.24
N LEU A 587 19.00 -25.66 -12.49
CA LEU A 587 18.75 -27.07 -12.80
C LEU A 587 20.07 -27.85 -12.84
N VAL A 588 20.10 -29.03 -12.23
CA VAL A 588 21.30 -29.88 -12.18
C VAL A 588 21.60 -30.46 -13.55
N VAL A 589 22.60 -29.92 -14.25
CA VAL A 589 22.99 -30.38 -15.60
C VAL A 589 24.00 -31.52 -15.57
N GLU A 590 24.74 -31.68 -14.48
CA GLU A 590 25.67 -32.78 -14.25
C GLU A 590 25.69 -33.13 -12.75
N MET A 591 25.70 -34.43 -12.44
CA MET A 591 25.87 -34.93 -11.08
C MET A 591 26.81 -36.14 -11.10
N VAL A 592 27.74 -36.19 -10.13
CA VAL A 592 28.76 -37.24 -9.97
C VAL A 592 28.69 -37.78 -8.55
N HIS A 593 28.59 -39.09 -8.40
CA HIS A 593 28.67 -39.80 -7.11
C HIS A 593 30.12 -39.91 -6.65
N LEU A 594 30.35 -39.82 -5.34
CA LEU A 594 31.68 -39.73 -4.77
C LEU A 594 31.98 -40.83 -3.74
N ASP A 595 33.25 -41.24 -3.68
CA ASP A 595 33.82 -42.11 -2.67
C ASP A 595 34.16 -41.34 -1.37
N PRO A 596 34.64 -42.01 -0.30
CA PRO A 596 35.00 -41.36 0.96
C PRO A 596 36.05 -40.24 0.85
N SER A 597 36.90 -40.31 -0.18
CA SER A 597 37.98 -39.36 -0.47
C SER A 597 37.54 -38.19 -1.36
N GLY A 598 36.32 -38.22 -1.89
CA GLY A 598 35.78 -37.21 -2.80
C GLY A 598 36.10 -37.47 -4.28
N GLN A 599 36.58 -38.66 -4.64
CA GLN A 599 36.79 -39.07 -6.03
C GLN A 599 35.52 -39.74 -6.61
N PRO A 600 35.32 -39.75 -7.94
CA PRO A 600 34.14 -40.40 -8.54
C PRO A 600 34.05 -41.89 -8.21
N ILE A 601 32.88 -42.36 -7.79
CA ILE A 601 32.58 -43.77 -7.52
C ILE A 601 31.49 -44.30 -8.45
N ILE A 602 31.61 -45.57 -8.84
CA ILE A 602 30.56 -46.27 -9.59
C ILE A 602 29.41 -46.61 -8.64
N ASP A 603 28.20 -46.16 -8.97
CA ASP A 603 26.97 -46.46 -8.23
C ASP A 603 26.42 -47.87 -8.53
N GLU A 604 25.30 -48.24 -7.89
CA GLU A 604 24.62 -49.52 -8.15
C GLU A 604 24.12 -49.67 -9.60
N ALA A 605 23.93 -48.56 -10.31
CA ALA A 605 23.57 -48.57 -11.72
C ALA A 605 24.80 -48.76 -12.62
N GLY A 606 26.02 -48.88 -12.10
CA GLY A 606 27.22 -49.13 -12.91
C GLY A 606 27.77 -47.88 -13.61
N ASN A 607 27.40 -46.68 -13.17
CA ASN A 607 27.89 -45.41 -13.69
C ASN A 607 28.39 -44.51 -12.56
N ILE A 608 29.20 -43.49 -12.87
CA ILE A 608 29.62 -42.53 -11.83
C ILE A 608 28.66 -41.34 -11.69
N GLY A 609 27.70 -41.19 -12.60
CA GLY A 609 26.81 -40.03 -12.60
C GLY A 609 26.02 -39.86 -13.89
N PHE A 610 25.36 -38.70 -14.02
CA PHE A 610 24.55 -38.35 -15.17
C PHE A 610 24.71 -36.89 -15.62
N ARG A 611 24.42 -36.65 -16.90
CA ARG A 611 24.15 -35.31 -17.47
C ARG A 611 22.70 -35.21 -17.91
N ARG A 612 22.11 -34.03 -17.83
CA ARG A 612 20.70 -33.80 -18.17
C ARG A 612 20.49 -32.59 -19.06
N LYS A 613 19.47 -32.68 -19.92
CA LYS A 613 18.91 -31.56 -20.66
C LYS A 613 17.47 -31.32 -20.23
N TYR A 614 17.05 -30.06 -20.24
CA TYR A 614 15.76 -29.63 -19.74
C TYR A 614 15.02 -28.76 -20.75
N ASP A 615 13.69 -28.81 -20.74
CA ASP A 615 12.87 -27.80 -21.42
C ASP A 615 12.75 -26.49 -20.59
N SER A 616 11.95 -25.54 -21.06
CA SER A 616 11.71 -24.26 -20.37
C SER A 616 10.94 -24.41 -19.05
N LEU A 617 10.16 -25.48 -18.88
CA LEU A 617 9.45 -25.79 -17.64
C LEU A 617 10.33 -26.55 -16.64
N GLY A 618 11.55 -26.95 -17.02
CA GLY A 618 12.45 -27.74 -16.18
C GLY A 618 12.15 -29.25 -16.23
N ASN A 619 11.37 -29.73 -17.19
CA ASN A 619 11.19 -31.16 -17.42
C ASN A 619 12.48 -31.74 -18.01
N ILE A 620 12.92 -32.91 -17.50
CA ILE A 620 14.09 -33.61 -18.03
C ILE A 620 13.75 -34.19 -19.41
N LEU A 621 14.33 -33.65 -20.47
CA LEU A 621 14.18 -34.16 -21.85
C LEU A 621 15.13 -35.32 -22.13
N GLU A 622 16.34 -35.25 -21.59
CA GLU A 622 17.41 -36.21 -21.86
C GLU A 622 18.21 -36.45 -20.57
N THR A 623 18.59 -37.70 -20.33
CA THR A 623 19.59 -38.09 -19.34
C THR A 623 20.61 -39.00 -19.98
N THR A 624 21.90 -38.69 -19.85
CA THR A 624 23.02 -39.55 -20.29
C THR A 624 23.88 -39.93 -19.10
N VAL A 625 24.35 -41.17 -19.03
CA VAL A 625 25.23 -41.65 -17.95
C VAL A 625 26.68 -41.83 -18.42
N PHE A 626 27.64 -41.77 -17.51
CA PHE A 626 29.07 -41.81 -17.85
C PHE A 626 29.92 -42.62 -16.86
N ASP A 627 31.10 -43.04 -17.32
CA ASP A 627 32.07 -43.86 -16.59
C ASP A 627 33.09 -43.02 -15.81
N THR A 628 34.05 -43.66 -15.16
CA THR A 628 35.13 -43.00 -14.39
C THR A 628 36.02 -42.07 -15.23
N LYS A 629 35.99 -42.20 -16.56
CA LYS A 629 36.71 -41.32 -17.51
C LYS A 629 35.83 -40.20 -18.06
N PHE A 630 34.58 -40.09 -17.59
CA PHE A 630 33.55 -39.15 -18.08
C PHE A 630 33.08 -39.42 -19.52
N GLU A 631 33.31 -40.64 -20.01
CA GLU A 631 32.87 -41.14 -21.31
C GLU A 631 31.52 -41.86 -21.21
N PRO A 632 30.76 -42.03 -22.31
CA PRO A 632 29.50 -42.77 -22.31
C PRO A 632 29.59 -44.16 -21.65
N ALA A 633 28.74 -44.41 -20.65
CA ALA A 633 28.63 -45.70 -19.97
C ALA A 633 27.26 -46.35 -20.18
N LEU A 634 27.15 -47.63 -19.82
CA LEU A 634 25.89 -48.36 -19.79
C LEU A 634 25.37 -48.50 -18.35
N ALA A 635 24.30 -47.76 -18.03
CA ALA A 635 23.57 -47.92 -16.79
C ALA A 635 22.84 -49.28 -16.77
N ASN A 636 22.97 -49.99 -15.66
CA ASN A 636 22.48 -51.36 -15.42
C ASN A 636 22.87 -52.30 -16.58
N GLY A 637 24.04 -52.08 -17.18
CA GLY A 637 24.55 -52.84 -18.32
C GLY A 637 23.72 -52.76 -19.60
N SER A 638 22.77 -51.82 -19.72
CA SER A 638 21.82 -51.80 -20.84
C SER A 638 21.73 -50.48 -21.62
N TRP A 639 21.65 -49.32 -20.95
CA TRP A 639 21.36 -48.06 -21.65
C TRP A 639 22.34 -46.94 -21.26
N HIS A 640 22.66 -46.08 -22.22
CA HIS A 640 23.46 -44.87 -22.00
C HIS A 640 22.59 -43.63 -21.91
N LYS A 641 21.60 -43.53 -22.81
CA LYS A 641 20.75 -42.34 -22.98
C LYS A 641 19.28 -42.68 -22.74
N LYS A 642 18.61 -41.83 -21.97
CA LYS A 642 17.16 -41.89 -21.72
C LYS A 642 16.52 -40.59 -22.19
N ILE A 643 15.52 -40.70 -23.05
CA ILE A 643 14.75 -39.56 -23.57
C ILE A 643 13.35 -39.58 -22.97
N LEU A 644 12.83 -38.42 -22.58
CA LEU A 644 11.44 -38.25 -22.18
C LEU A 644 10.75 -37.20 -23.05
N ARG A 645 9.47 -37.40 -23.32
CA ARG A 645 8.59 -36.41 -23.95
C ARG A 645 7.43 -36.07 -23.05
N PHE A 646 6.95 -34.84 -23.15
CA PHE A 646 5.91 -34.29 -22.29
C PHE A 646 4.77 -33.72 -23.12
N ASP A 647 3.56 -33.73 -22.55
CA ASP A 647 2.43 -32.97 -23.10
C ASP A 647 2.58 -31.46 -22.81
N ALA A 648 1.65 -30.64 -23.29
CA ALA A 648 1.64 -29.19 -23.06
C ALA A 648 1.49 -28.78 -21.58
N ASN A 649 1.01 -29.70 -20.73
CA ASN A 649 0.89 -29.50 -19.29
C ASN A 649 2.13 -29.97 -18.53
N GLY A 650 3.13 -30.55 -19.20
CA GLY A 650 4.36 -31.07 -18.60
C GLY A 650 4.21 -32.46 -17.97
N ASN A 651 3.19 -33.24 -18.36
CA ASN A 651 3.08 -34.65 -17.96
C ASN A 651 3.90 -35.53 -18.91
N PRO A 652 4.71 -36.49 -18.42
CA PRO A 652 5.53 -37.34 -19.28
C PRO A 652 4.68 -38.35 -20.07
N ILE A 653 4.61 -38.19 -21.39
CA ILE A 653 3.81 -39.04 -22.29
C ILE A 653 4.62 -40.17 -22.93
N GLU A 654 5.94 -40.05 -22.95
CA GLU A 654 6.84 -41.06 -23.55
C GLU A 654 8.16 -41.10 -22.79
N GLN A 655 8.74 -42.30 -22.67
CA GLN A 655 10.11 -42.51 -22.24
C GLN A 655 10.75 -43.61 -23.07
N ALA A 656 11.97 -43.39 -23.57
CA ALA A 656 12.71 -44.32 -24.41
C ALA A 656 14.19 -44.42 -23.99
N PHE A 657 14.79 -45.60 -24.19
CA PHE A 657 16.17 -45.91 -23.79
C PHE A 657 17.05 -46.28 -24.99
N PHE A 658 18.28 -45.77 -25.02
CA PHE A 658 19.22 -45.95 -26.11
C PHE A 658 20.61 -46.34 -25.59
N ASP A 659 21.35 -47.10 -26.37
CA ASP A 659 22.74 -47.48 -26.09
C ASP A 659 23.74 -46.34 -26.40
N ILE A 660 25.04 -46.65 -26.36
CA ILE A 660 26.12 -45.70 -26.60
C ILE A 660 26.13 -45.20 -28.06
N ASP A 661 25.73 -46.06 -29.00
CA ASP A 661 25.64 -45.74 -30.43
C ASP A 661 24.33 -45.01 -30.80
N GLY A 662 23.44 -44.82 -29.82
CA GLY A 662 22.15 -44.17 -29.99
C GLY A 662 21.06 -45.07 -30.57
N GLN A 663 21.27 -46.39 -30.59
CA GLN A 663 20.27 -47.36 -31.04
C GLN A 663 19.28 -47.71 -29.91
N PRO A 664 18.01 -48.02 -30.25
CA PRO A 664 17.03 -48.51 -29.30
C PRO A 664 17.50 -49.76 -28.54
N VAL A 665 17.45 -49.72 -27.20
CA VAL A 665 17.83 -50.86 -26.35
C VAL A 665 16.75 -51.17 -25.31
N LEU A 666 16.64 -52.45 -24.91
CA LEU A 666 15.80 -52.85 -23.78
C LEU A 666 16.51 -52.51 -22.47
N HIS A 667 15.86 -51.68 -21.63
CA HIS A 667 16.36 -51.45 -20.27
C HIS A 667 15.99 -52.62 -19.32
N LYS A 668 16.45 -52.58 -18.07
CA LYS A 668 16.31 -53.66 -17.07
C LYS A 668 14.90 -54.26 -16.87
N ASN A 669 13.82 -53.50 -17.11
CA ASN A 669 12.44 -54.02 -16.99
C ASN A 669 11.90 -54.60 -18.31
N GLY A 670 12.73 -54.76 -19.35
CA GLY A 670 12.38 -55.55 -20.55
C GLY A 670 11.67 -54.79 -21.67
N TYR A 671 11.68 -53.47 -21.67
CA TYR A 671 11.12 -52.65 -22.76
C TYR A 671 12.11 -51.57 -23.23
N HIS A 672 11.97 -51.11 -24.46
CA HIS A 672 12.71 -49.97 -25.00
C HIS A 672 11.98 -48.65 -24.77
N LYS A 673 10.67 -48.66 -25.04
CA LYS A 673 9.83 -47.47 -24.95
C LYS A 673 8.58 -47.73 -24.12
N GLN A 674 8.19 -46.75 -23.32
CA GLN A 674 6.88 -46.71 -22.67
C GLN A 674 6.12 -45.43 -23.06
N THR A 675 4.80 -45.53 -23.15
CA THR A 675 3.91 -44.39 -23.40
C THR A 675 2.87 -44.28 -22.29
N VAL A 676 2.50 -43.05 -21.93
CA VAL A 676 1.54 -42.76 -20.85
C VAL A 676 0.42 -41.88 -21.38
N ARG A 677 -0.83 -42.16 -20.99
CA ARG A 677 -1.98 -41.27 -21.20
C ARG A 677 -2.54 -40.77 -19.88
N TYR A 678 -3.08 -39.56 -19.92
CA TYR A 678 -3.58 -38.85 -18.75
C TYR A 678 -5.05 -38.48 -18.91
N ASP A 679 -5.77 -38.40 -17.80
CA ASP A 679 -7.09 -37.74 -17.74
C ASP A 679 -6.94 -36.22 -17.59
N GLU A 680 -8.08 -35.51 -17.53
CA GLU A 680 -8.09 -34.06 -17.35
C GLU A 680 -7.52 -33.59 -16.01
N HIS A 681 -7.38 -34.47 -15.02
CA HIS A 681 -6.79 -34.18 -13.71
C HIS A 681 -5.30 -34.52 -13.64
N GLY A 682 -4.71 -35.00 -14.75
CA GLY A 682 -3.32 -35.42 -14.83
C GLY A 682 -3.05 -36.78 -14.19
N ASN A 683 -4.07 -37.60 -13.90
CA ASN A 683 -3.88 -38.98 -13.42
C ASN A 683 -3.59 -39.91 -14.61
N ARG A 684 -2.76 -40.94 -14.40
CA ARG A 684 -2.31 -41.86 -15.45
C ARG A 684 -3.37 -42.92 -15.77
N ILE A 685 -4.12 -42.75 -16.84
CA ILE A 685 -5.20 -43.68 -17.22
C ILE A 685 -4.74 -44.83 -18.11
N GLU A 686 -3.59 -44.72 -18.77
CA GLU A 686 -3.03 -45.80 -19.60
C GLU A 686 -1.50 -45.78 -19.56
N LEU A 687 -0.88 -46.96 -19.48
CA LEU A 687 0.55 -47.18 -19.63
C LEU A 687 0.75 -48.33 -20.62
N ALA A 688 1.64 -48.19 -21.60
CA ALA A 688 1.92 -49.24 -22.59
C ALA A 688 3.42 -49.36 -22.89
N PHE A 689 3.89 -50.58 -23.12
CA PHE A 689 5.30 -50.92 -23.30
C PHE A 689 5.58 -51.49 -24.69
N PHE A 690 6.74 -51.14 -25.25
CA PHE A 690 7.14 -51.46 -26.62
C PHE A 690 8.60 -51.93 -26.70
N ASP A 691 8.86 -52.85 -27.63
CA ASP A 691 10.18 -53.36 -27.98
C ASP A 691 11.02 -52.37 -28.81
N ILE A 692 12.23 -52.80 -29.20
CA ILE A 692 13.16 -52.03 -30.03
C ILE A 692 12.65 -51.77 -31.45
N ALA A 693 11.71 -52.58 -31.95
CA ALA A 693 11.04 -52.40 -33.24
C ALA A 693 9.77 -51.52 -33.12
N GLY A 694 9.43 -51.06 -31.93
CA GLY A 694 8.23 -50.27 -31.64
C GLY A 694 6.93 -51.09 -31.56
N LYS A 695 7.02 -52.43 -31.47
CA LYS A 695 5.86 -53.32 -31.30
C LYS A 695 5.53 -53.53 -29.82
N PRO A 696 4.26 -53.76 -29.44
CA PRO A 696 3.87 -54.14 -28.08
C PRO A 696 4.68 -55.31 -27.53
N ILE A 697 5.18 -55.21 -26.29
CA ILE A 697 5.94 -56.27 -25.61
C ILE A 697 5.38 -56.57 -24.23
N LEU A 698 5.33 -57.85 -23.84
CA LEU A 698 4.96 -58.26 -22.49
C LEU A 698 6.14 -58.04 -21.54
N LEU A 699 5.88 -57.40 -20.41
CA LEU A 699 6.84 -57.32 -19.31
C LEU A 699 6.99 -58.67 -18.61
N LYS A 700 8.00 -58.79 -17.73
CA LYS A 700 8.18 -59.95 -16.84
C LYS A 700 6.92 -60.28 -16.02
N ASP A 701 6.11 -59.27 -15.72
CA ASP A 701 4.85 -59.41 -14.97
C ASP A 701 3.63 -59.80 -15.84
N GLY A 702 3.83 -60.07 -17.14
CA GLY A 702 2.85 -60.72 -18.01
C GLY A 702 1.93 -59.81 -18.83
N TYR A 703 2.09 -58.48 -18.76
CA TYR A 703 1.23 -57.52 -19.46
C TYR A 703 2.03 -56.55 -20.34
N HIS A 704 1.38 -56.04 -21.39
CA HIS A 704 1.90 -54.99 -22.27
C HIS A 704 1.30 -53.62 -21.92
N LYS A 705 0.08 -53.61 -21.36
CA LYS A 705 -0.69 -52.39 -21.13
C LYS A 705 -1.47 -52.47 -19.83
N VAL A 706 -1.48 -51.34 -19.12
CA VAL A 706 -2.25 -51.11 -17.89
C VAL A 706 -3.23 -49.98 -18.16
N ARG A 707 -4.49 -50.16 -17.79
CA ARG A 707 -5.49 -49.09 -17.74
C ARG A 707 -5.93 -48.85 -16.32
N ARG A 708 -6.11 -47.58 -15.96
CA ARG A 708 -6.48 -47.17 -14.61
C ARG A 708 -7.69 -46.25 -14.63
N LYS A 709 -8.47 -46.26 -13.55
CA LYS A 709 -9.52 -45.29 -13.28
C LYS A 709 -9.33 -44.70 -11.89
N TYR A 710 -9.75 -43.45 -11.76
CA TYR A 710 -9.65 -42.69 -10.52
C TYR A 710 -11.01 -42.16 -10.10
N ASP A 711 -11.22 -41.97 -8.80
CA ASP A 711 -12.32 -41.16 -8.29
C ASP A 711 -12.04 -39.66 -8.46
N ASN A 712 -13.00 -38.80 -8.13
CA ASN A 712 -12.88 -37.34 -8.23
C ASN A 712 -11.80 -36.74 -7.31
N ARG A 713 -11.23 -37.52 -6.38
CA ARG A 713 -10.16 -37.11 -5.46
C ARG A 713 -8.80 -37.62 -5.92
N GLY A 714 -8.74 -38.33 -7.05
CA GLY A 714 -7.53 -38.92 -7.59
C GLY A 714 -7.14 -40.25 -6.93
N ASN A 715 -7.99 -40.88 -6.12
CA ASN A 715 -7.71 -42.22 -5.61
C ASN A 715 -7.95 -43.26 -6.72
N GLU A 716 -7.09 -44.27 -6.80
CA GLU A 716 -7.16 -45.28 -7.87
C GLU A 716 -8.22 -46.31 -7.52
N ILE A 717 -9.30 -46.38 -8.30
CA ILE A 717 -10.45 -47.25 -8.02
C ILE A 717 -10.48 -48.50 -8.89
N GLU A 718 -9.71 -48.53 -9.98
CA GLU A 718 -9.61 -49.65 -10.89
C GLU A 718 -8.24 -49.68 -11.58
N THR A 719 -7.65 -50.86 -11.66
CA THR A 719 -6.51 -51.19 -12.53
C THR A 719 -6.84 -52.45 -13.33
N ALA A 720 -6.57 -52.45 -14.63
CA ALA A 720 -6.79 -53.59 -15.52
C ALA A 720 -5.57 -53.82 -16.45
N LEU A 721 -5.19 -55.08 -16.64
CA LEU A 721 -3.98 -55.52 -17.33
C LEU A 721 -4.32 -56.23 -18.65
N PHE A 722 -3.58 -55.90 -19.70
CA PHE A 722 -3.85 -56.39 -21.06
C PHE A 722 -2.60 -56.93 -21.76
N ASP A 723 -2.79 -58.00 -22.54
CA ASP A 723 -1.77 -58.58 -23.41
C ASP A 723 -1.56 -57.75 -24.70
N THR A 724 -0.63 -58.19 -25.55
CA THR A 724 -0.30 -57.51 -26.82
C THR A 724 -1.43 -57.51 -27.85
N ALA A 725 -2.45 -58.37 -27.69
CA ALA A 725 -3.68 -58.40 -28.51
C ALA A 725 -4.81 -57.53 -27.92
N GLY A 726 -4.59 -56.93 -26.74
CA GLY A 726 -5.59 -56.13 -26.04
C GLY A 726 -6.60 -56.93 -25.22
N LYS A 727 -6.35 -58.22 -24.97
CA LYS A 727 -7.18 -59.08 -24.12
C LYS A 727 -6.72 -59.01 -22.66
N PRO A 728 -7.64 -59.18 -21.68
CA PRO A 728 -7.29 -59.34 -20.27
C PRO A 728 -6.23 -60.41 -20.05
N VAL A 729 -5.19 -60.08 -19.27
CA VAL A 729 -4.09 -61.02 -18.96
C VAL A 729 -3.79 -61.02 -17.46
N LEU A 730 -3.44 -62.19 -16.93
CA LEU A 730 -3.11 -62.33 -15.52
C LEU A 730 -1.73 -61.73 -15.22
N HIS A 731 -1.68 -60.93 -14.16
CA HIS A 731 -0.44 -60.59 -13.46
C HIS A 731 0.23 -61.85 -12.89
N LYS A 732 1.50 -61.76 -12.48
CA LYS A 732 2.16 -62.81 -11.67
C LYS A 732 1.40 -63.19 -10.40
N ASP A 733 0.64 -62.26 -9.82
CA ASP A 733 -0.20 -62.50 -8.64
C ASP A 733 -1.56 -63.14 -9.00
N GLY A 734 -1.78 -63.43 -10.29
CA GLY A 734 -2.90 -64.17 -10.84
C GLY A 734 -4.22 -63.41 -10.84
N TYR A 735 -4.21 -62.10 -11.04
CA TYR A 735 -5.40 -61.29 -11.33
C TYR A 735 -5.16 -60.44 -12.58
N HIS A 736 -6.21 -60.16 -13.37
CA HIS A 736 -6.10 -59.20 -14.50
C HIS A 736 -6.64 -57.82 -14.12
N LYS A 737 -7.55 -57.77 -13.14
CA LYS A 737 -8.22 -56.54 -12.70
C LYS A 737 -8.20 -56.45 -11.18
N TRP A 738 -8.00 -55.24 -10.71
CA TRP A 738 -8.09 -54.87 -9.31
C TRP A 738 -8.99 -53.65 -9.16
N THR A 739 -9.78 -53.57 -8.10
CA THR A 739 -10.64 -52.43 -7.78
C THR A 739 -10.52 -52.06 -6.31
N ALA A 740 -10.74 -50.80 -5.97
CA ALA A 740 -10.77 -50.32 -4.59
C ALA A 740 -11.89 -49.33 -4.32
N ARG A 741 -12.27 -49.23 -3.03
CA ARG A 741 -13.15 -48.20 -2.50
C ARG A 741 -12.48 -47.47 -1.36
N TYR A 742 -12.78 -46.18 -1.23
CA TYR A 742 -12.21 -45.28 -0.24
C TYR A 742 -13.29 -44.61 0.59
N ASP A 743 -12.97 -44.25 1.83
CA ASP A 743 -13.83 -43.41 2.67
C ASP A 743 -13.68 -41.91 2.35
N GLU A 744 -14.43 -41.07 3.07
CA GLU A 744 -14.37 -39.62 2.93
C GLU A 744 -13.02 -38.99 3.34
N ARG A 745 -12.11 -39.73 3.94
CA ARG A 745 -10.76 -39.27 4.27
C ARG A 745 -9.71 -39.78 3.27
N GLY A 746 -10.12 -40.60 2.30
CA GLY A 746 -9.23 -41.23 1.33
C GLY A 746 -8.54 -42.48 1.85
N ASN A 747 -8.97 -43.02 2.99
CA ASN A 747 -8.50 -44.32 3.46
C ASN A 747 -9.18 -45.43 2.67
N GLN A 748 -8.40 -46.41 2.22
CA GLN A 748 -8.95 -47.56 1.52
C GLN A 748 -9.79 -48.40 2.48
N ILE A 749 -11.06 -48.65 2.15
CA ILE A 749 -11.97 -49.46 2.96
C ILE A 749 -12.16 -50.86 2.40
N GLU A 750 -11.96 -51.02 1.09
CA GLU A 750 -12.11 -52.30 0.39
C GLU A 750 -11.16 -52.38 -0.81
N SER A 751 -10.68 -53.58 -1.13
CA SER A 751 -10.24 -53.92 -2.49
C SER A 751 -10.72 -55.28 -2.93
N ALA A 752 -10.79 -55.48 -4.25
CA ALA A 752 -11.07 -56.77 -4.87
C ALA A 752 -10.15 -57.01 -6.05
N SER A 753 -9.75 -58.25 -6.26
CA SER A 753 -8.98 -58.73 -7.41
C SER A 753 -9.82 -59.73 -8.20
N PHE A 754 -9.65 -59.76 -9.52
CA PHE A 754 -10.47 -60.58 -10.43
C PHE A 754 -9.59 -61.41 -11.36
N ASP A 755 -9.99 -62.65 -11.60
CA ASP A 755 -9.34 -63.56 -12.55
C ASP A 755 -9.56 -63.13 -14.01
N ALA A 756 -8.92 -63.79 -14.98
CA ALA A 756 -9.00 -63.43 -16.40
C ALA A 756 -10.42 -63.48 -17.00
N THR A 757 -11.37 -64.16 -16.36
CA THR A 757 -12.78 -64.25 -16.78
C THR A 757 -13.63 -63.12 -16.19
N GLY A 758 -13.09 -62.36 -15.25
CA GLY A 758 -13.80 -61.30 -14.53
C GLY A 758 -14.47 -61.76 -13.24
N GLN A 759 -14.24 -63.01 -12.80
CA GLN A 759 -14.76 -63.47 -11.52
C GLN A 759 -13.89 -62.98 -10.36
N PRO A 760 -14.47 -62.68 -9.18
CA PRO A 760 -13.71 -62.29 -8.01
C PRO A 760 -12.75 -63.40 -7.60
N LYS A 761 -11.49 -63.07 -7.32
CA LYS A 761 -10.45 -63.97 -6.80
C LYS A 761 -10.22 -63.74 -5.31
N ALA A 762 -10.12 -62.47 -4.91
CA ALA A 762 -10.00 -62.11 -3.51
C ALA A 762 -10.60 -60.74 -3.24
N LYS A 763 -11.19 -60.56 -2.06
CA LYS A 763 -11.68 -59.30 -1.52
C LYS A 763 -11.05 -59.05 -0.16
N LEU A 764 -10.56 -57.82 0.07
CA LEU A 764 -9.97 -57.36 1.31
C LEU A 764 -10.78 -56.21 1.87
N THR A 765 -11.04 -56.23 3.18
CA THR A 765 -11.67 -55.14 3.93
C THR A 765 -10.66 -54.61 4.95
N PHE A 766 -10.65 -53.30 5.13
CA PHE A 766 -9.70 -52.60 6.01
C PHE A 766 -10.42 -51.85 7.13
N ARG A 767 -9.72 -51.67 8.25
CA ARG A 767 -10.12 -50.75 9.32
C ARG A 767 -9.73 -49.32 8.98
N LYS A 768 -10.21 -48.37 9.79
CA LYS A 768 -9.88 -46.93 9.65
C LYS A 768 -8.38 -46.61 9.80
N ASP A 769 -7.62 -47.45 10.51
CA ASP A 769 -6.17 -47.31 10.68
C ASP A 769 -5.35 -47.91 9.53
N GLY A 770 -6.02 -48.48 8.52
CA GLY A 770 -5.39 -49.12 7.37
C GLY A 770 -5.06 -50.61 7.56
N THR A 771 -5.24 -51.17 8.76
CA THR A 771 -5.01 -52.59 9.01
C THR A 771 -6.11 -53.45 8.38
N LYS A 772 -5.73 -54.61 7.85
CA LYS A 772 -6.66 -55.60 7.29
C LYS A 772 -7.60 -56.12 8.38
N SER A 773 -8.91 -56.03 8.15
CA SER A 773 -9.94 -56.58 9.06
C SER A 773 -10.47 -57.93 8.59
N GLN A 774 -10.60 -58.11 7.27
CA GLN A 774 -11.14 -59.33 6.68
C GLN A 774 -10.54 -59.58 5.29
N GLN A 775 -10.37 -60.84 4.94
CA GLN A 775 -10.02 -61.32 3.61
C GLN A 775 -11.00 -62.41 3.19
N VAL A 776 -11.53 -62.31 1.99
CA VAL A 776 -12.33 -63.35 1.34
C VAL A 776 -11.57 -63.82 0.11
N ILE A 777 -11.29 -65.11 0.00
CA ILE A 777 -10.63 -65.73 -1.16
C ILE A 777 -11.65 -66.64 -1.84
N PHE A 778 -11.87 -66.43 -3.12
CA PHE A 778 -12.81 -67.18 -3.94
C PHE A 778 -12.06 -68.26 -4.73
N THR A 779 -12.66 -69.45 -4.80
CA THR A 779 -12.16 -70.60 -5.57
C THR A 779 -13.30 -71.19 -6.41
N SER A 780 -13.01 -72.19 -7.25
CA SER A 780 -14.06 -72.92 -7.99
C SER A 780 -15.10 -73.58 -7.10
N ASP A 781 -14.73 -73.90 -5.85
CA ASP A 781 -15.52 -74.72 -4.94
C ASP A 781 -16.29 -73.87 -3.92
N GLY A 782 -16.11 -72.54 -3.93
CA GLY A 782 -16.76 -71.61 -3.01
C GLY A 782 -15.84 -70.47 -2.58
N HIS A 783 -15.81 -70.14 -1.29
CA HIS A 783 -14.89 -69.13 -0.75
C HIS A 783 -14.52 -69.33 0.71
N THR A 784 -13.34 -68.83 1.08
CA THR A 784 -12.83 -68.77 2.46
C THR A 784 -12.88 -67.33 2.95
N SER A 785 -13.43 -67.08 4.13
CA SER A 785 -13.40 -65.79 4.81
C SER A 785 -12.53 -65.85 6.06
N THR A 786 -11.42 -65.13 6.05
CA THR A 786 -10.51 -64.98 7.19
C THR A 786 -10.68 -63.59 7.83
N LYS A 787 -10.90 -63.52 9.14
CA LYS A 787 -10.89 -62.27 9.91
C LYS A 787 -9.57 -62.10 10.66
N TYR A 788 -9.18 -60.85 10.87
CA TYR A 788 -7.92 -60.48 11.51
C TYR A 788 -8.16 -59.60 12.74
N ASN A 789 -7.21 -59.54 13.67
CA ASN A 789 -7.20 -58.55 14.75
C ASN A 789 -6.46 -57.26 14.35
N GLU A 790 -6.27 -56.32 15.29
CA GLU A 790 -5.57 -55.03 15.08
C GLU A 790 -4.07 -55.18 14.75
N ARG A 791 -3.46 -56.32 15.08
CA ARG A 791 -2.06 -56.64 14.72
C ARG A 791 -1.95 -57.48 13.43
N GLU A 792 -3.03 -57.53 12.63
CA GLU A 792 -3.16 -58.37 11.43
C GLU A 792 -2.89 -59.86 11.63
N LYS A 793 -3.07 -60.38 12.86
CA LYS A 793 -3.08 -61.83 13.10
C LYS A 793 -4.48 -62.41 12.83
N ARG A 794 -4.55 -63.59 12.22
CA ARG A 794 -5.81 -64.30 11.88
C ARG A 794 -6.52 -64.75 13.16
N ILE A 795 -7.82 -64.46 13.29
CA ILE A 795 -8.62 -64.80 14.48
C ILE A 795 -9.83 -65.69 14.18
N GLU A 796 -10.23 -65.80 12.92
CA GLU A 796 -11.35 -66.64 12.51
C GLU A 796 -11.20 -66.98 11.03
N GLU A 797 -11.47 -68.24 10.67
CA GLU A 797 -11.51 -68.68 9.28
C GLU A 797 -12.75 -69.54 9.05
N SER A 798 -13.55 -69.16 8.05
CA SER A 798 -14.85 -69.76 7.72
C SER A 798 -14.91 -70.14 6.24
N TYR A 799 -15.59 -71.23 5.92
CA TYR A 799 -15.66 -71.80 4.56
C TYR A 799 -17.10 -71.85 4.07
N PHE A 800 -17.29 -71.49 2.81
CA PHE A 800 -18.60 -71.37 2.18
C PHE A 800 -18.60 -72.03 0.81
N ASP A 801 -19.73 -72.57 0.39
CA ASP A 801 -19.93 -73.10 -0.96
C ASP A 801 -20.14 -71.99 -2.00
N THR A 802 -20.31 -72.39 -3.27
CA THR A 802 -20.54 -71.47 -4.40
C THR A 802 -21.86 -70.69 -4.31
N SER A 803 -22.81 -71.12 -3.47
CA SER A 803 -24.05 -70.40 -3.17
C SER A 803 -23.92 -69.43 -1.98
N GLY A 804 -22.77 -69.44 -1.31
CA GLY A 804 -22.49 -68.64 -0.12
C GLY A 804 -23.03 -69.24 1.19
N LYS A 805 -23.40 -70.53 1.19
CA LYS A 805 -23.80 -71.21 2.43
C LYS A 805 -22.57 -71.78 3.15
N PRO A 806 -22.54 -71.74 4.50
CA PRO A 806 -21.46 -72.36 5.27
C PRO A 806 -21.28 -73.83 4.88
N MET A 807 -20.04 -74.22 4.60
CA MET A 807 -19.67 -75.57 4.17
C MET A 807 -18.91 -76.29 5.30
N MET A 808 -19.20 -77.58 5.48
CA MET A 808 -18.33 -78.46 6.27
C MET A 808 -17.13 -78.86 5.43
N LEU A 809 -15.92 -78.58 5.92
CA LEU A 809 -14.71 -79.07 5.30
C LEU A 809 -14.63 -80.59 5.33
N PHE A 810 -13.81 -81.14 4.44
CA PHE A 810 -13.51 -82.57 4.39
C PHE A 810 -12.96 -83.13 5.71
N ASP A 811 -12.35 -82.27 6.54
CA ASP A 811 -11.83 -82.62 7.86
C ASP A 811 -12.93 -82.70 8.94
N GLY A 812 -14.15 -82.25 8.66
CA GLY A 812 -15.30 -82.44 9.54
C GLY A 812 -15.62 -81.29 10.48
N TYR A 813 -15.22 -80.06 10.16
CA TYR A 813 -15.67 -78.81 10.81
C TYR A 813 -16.03 -77.74 9.75
N GLY A 814 -16.87 -76.77 10.09
CA GLY A 814 -17.36 -75.71 9.18
C GLY A 814 -16.62 -74.38 9.29
N TYR A 815 -16.18 -73.99 10.48
CA TYR A 815 -15.27 -72.86 10.69
C TYR A 815 -14.44 -73.08 11.95
N HIS A 816 -13.34 -72.33 12.10
CA HIS A 816 -12.57 -72.32 13.34
C HIS A 816 -12.21 -70.90 13.77
N LYS A 817 -12.06 -70.71 15.09
CA LYS A 817 -11.62 -69.47 15.73
C LYS A 817 -10.27 -69.67 16.37
N ILE A 818 -9.43 -68.65 16.28
CA ILE A 818 -8.06 -68.66 16.77
C ILE A 818 -7.94 -67.60 17.86
N THR A 819 -7.62 -68.03 19.08
CA THR A 819 -7.37 -67.16 20.22
C THR A 819 -5.87 -67.11 20.50
N PHE A 820 -5.35 -65.89 20.72
CA PHE A 820 -3.96 -65.68 21.10
C PHE A 820 -3.87 -65.32 22.59
N HIS A 821 -3.04 -66.05 23.33
CA HIS A 821 -2.71 -65.72 24.71
C HIS A 821 -1.28 -65.16 24.78
N ASP A 822 -1.13 -63.96 25.37
CA ASP A 822 0.19 -63.34 25.60
C ASP A 822 0.83 -63.99 26.86
N GLY A 823 2.00 -64.61 26.70
CA GLY A 823 2.79 -65.22 27.79
C GLY A 823 4.29 -65.29 27.47
N GLU A 824 5.14 -65.37 28.50
CA GLU A 824 6.62 -65.26 28.47
C GLU A 824 7.39 -66.33 27.64
N GLY A 825 6.72 -67.14 26.83
CA GLY A 825 7.33 -68.22 26.03
C GLY A 825 6.95 -68.27 24.55
N GLY A 826 6.31 -67.22 24.01
CA GLY A 826 5.93 -67.15 22.60
C GLY A 826 4.56 -67.79 22.30
N ASN A 827 3.68 -66.97 21.68
CA ASN A 827 2.35 -67.28 21.11
C ASN A 827 1.79 -68.68 21.40
N ARG A 828 1.13 -68.89 22.55
CA ARG A 828 0.19 -70.02 22.67
C ARG A 828 -1.06 -69.69 21.86
N ILE A 829 -1.35 -70.54 20.87
CA ILE A 829 -2.49 -70.43 19.97
C ILE A 829 -3.51 -71.49 20.40
N GLU A 830 -4.74 -71.08 20.67
CA GLU A 830 -5.86 -72.00 20.86
C GLU A 830 -6.78 -71.93 19.65
N GLU A 831 -7.03 -73.09 19.02
CA GLU A 831 -7.96 -73.22 17.90
C GLU A 831 -9.24 -73.93 18.36
N HIS A 832 -10.37 -73.24 18.19
CA HIS A 832 -11.70 -73.79 18.49
C HIS A 832 -12.44 -74.05 17.18
N TYR A 833 -12.86 -75.29 16.97
CA TYR A 833 -13.52 -75.72 15.74
C TYR A 833 -15.03 -75.77 15.96
N PHE A 834 -15.81 -75.46 14.93
CA PHE A 834 -17.26 -75.40 15.01
C PHE A 834 -17.90 -76.03 13.78
N ASP A 835 -19.09 -76.61 13.93
CA ASP A 835 -19.90 -77.03 12.78
C ASP A 835 -20.56 -75.84 12.07
N THR A 836 -21.28 -76.09 10.96
CA THR A 836 -21.98 -75.04 10.20
C THR A 836 -23.17 -74.42 10.93
N LYS A 837 -23.59 -74.98 12.08
CA LYS A 837 -24.66 -74.46 12.95
C LYS A 837 -24.12 -73.68 14.16
N GLY A 838 -22.80 -73.66 14.34
CA GLY A 838 -22.12 -72.97 15.44
C GLY A 838 -21.90 -73.82 16.70
N HIS A 839 -22.13 -75.13 16.66
CA HIS A 839 -21.79 -76.01 17.78
C HIS A 839 -20.28 -76.25 17.83
N GLN A 840 -19.69 -76.17 19.03
CA GLN A 840 -18.27 -76.41 19.24
C GLN A 840 -17.93 -77.89 19.05
N LEU A 841 -16.83 -78.13 18.32
CA LEU A 841 -16.29 -79.44 18.00
C LEU A 841 -14.92 -79.60 18.68
N VAL A 842 -14.68 -80.79 19.22
CA VAL A 842 -13.40 -81.18 19.78
C VAL A 842 -12.77 -82.29 18.93
N ARG A 843 -11.43 -82.29 18.88
CA ARG A 843 -10.66 -83.35 18.23
C ARG A 843 -10.91 -84.66 18.99
N SER A 844 -11.44 -85.67 18.31
CA SER A 844 -11.92 -86.92 18.93
C SER A 844 -11.11 -88.16 18.56
N GLY A 845 -10.15 -88.07 17.63
CA GLY A 845 -9.28 -89.18 17.24
C GLY A 845 -8.63 -88.97 15.88
N ILE A 846 -7.93 -90.00 15.39
CA ILE A 846 -7.30 -89.98 14.07
C ILE A 846 -7.88 -91.11 13.22
N THR A 847 -8.42 -90.81 12.04
CA THR A 847 -9.00 -91.79 11.12
C THR A 847 -8.04 -92.09 9.98
N VAL A 848 -7.87 -93.37 9.65
CA VAL A 848 -7.16 -93.83 8.44
C VAL A 848 -8.06 -93.57 7.23
N ILE A 849 -7.58 -92.78 6.27
CA ILE A 849 -8.32 -92.41 5.05
C ILE A 849 -7.99 -93.37 3.90
N SER A 850 -6.71 -93.69 3.75
CA SER A 850 -6.21 -94.55 2.68
C SER A 850 -4.96 -95.29 3.14
N ILE A 851 -4.57 -96.32 2.38
CA ILE A 851 -3.43 -97.19 2.70
C ILE A 851 -2.57 -97.30 1.46
N PHE A 852 -1.25 -97.13 1.64
CA PHE A 852 -0.30 -97.27 0.55
C PHE A 852 -0.03 -98.76 0.29
N PRO A 853 0.02 -99.21 -0.98
CA PRO A 853 0.41 -100.57 -1.34
C PRO A 853 1.80 -100.94 -0.81
N ASP A 854 1.98 -102.22 -0.46
CA ASP A 854 3.19 -102.83 0.11
C ASP A 854 3.65 -102.23 1.45
N SER A 855 2.82 -101.40 2.07
CA SER A 855 3.14 -100.73 3.33
C SER A 855 3.03 -101.65 4.55
N GLN A 856 3.58 -101.18 5.66
CA GLN A 856 3.40 -101.85 6.95
C GLN A 856 1.92 -101.89 7.38
N GLY A 857 1.16 -100.82 7.10
CA GLY A 857 -0.26 -100.74 7.40
C GLY A 857 -1.09 -101.76 6.63
N GLU A 858 -0.81 -101.92 5.33
CA GLU A 858 -1.47 -102.94 4.50
C GLU A 858 -1.16 -104.37 4.99
N LYS A 859 0.13 -104.67 5.22
CA LYS A 859 0.59 -106.00 5.68
C LYS A 859 0.02 -106.39 7.05
N LEU A 860 -0.27 -105.41 7.90
CA LEU A 860 -0.87 -105.61 9.22
C LEU A 860 -2.42 -105.68 9.17
N GLY A 861 -3.03 -105.40 8.02
CA GLY A 861 -4.49 -105.43 7.87
C GLY A 861 -5.21 -104.22 8.47
N ILE A 862 -4.53 -103.08 8.60
CA ILE A 862 -5.18 -101.78 8.84
C ILE A 862 -6.08 -101.48 7.63
N GLN A 863 -7.19 -100.77 7.80
CA GLN A 863 -8.16 -100.48 6.73
C GLN A 863 -8.58 -98.99 6.73
N PRO A 864 -8.95 -98.42 5.57
CA PRO A 864 -9.67 -97.15 5.54
C PRO A 864 -10.91 -97.18 6.45
N GLY A 865 -11.10 -96.14 7.27
CA GLY A 865 -12.17 -96.05 8.28
C GLY A 865 -11.74 -96.44 9.70
N ASP A 866 -10.59 -97.10 9.85
CA ASP A 866 -9.98 -97.38 11.15
C ASP A 866 -9.67 -96.10 11.93
N VAL A 867 -10.02 -96.04 13.21
CA VAL A 867 -9.73 -94.88 14.08
C VAL A 867 -8.65 -95.23 15.07
N ILE A 868 -7.48 -94.61 14.95
CA ILE A 868 -6.39 -94.74 15.92
C ILE A 868 -6.85 -94.09 17.23
N ILE A 869 -6.95 -94.92 18.27
CA ILE A 869 -7.33 -94.47 19.62
C ILE A 869 -6.08 -94.18 20.44
N GLN A 870 -5.06 -95.04 20.30
CA GLN A 870 -3.88 -95.05 21.14
C GLN A 870 -2.70 -95.65 20.40
N TYR A 871 -1.51 -95.17 20.70
CA TYR A 871 -0.26 -95.75 20.22
C TYR A 871 0.74 -95.77 21.38
N ASP A 872 1.25 -96.95 21.68
CA ASP A 872 2.19 -97.21 22.76
C ASP A 872 1.75 -96.65 24.13
N GLY A 873 0.46 -96.83 24.46
CA GLY A 873 -0.09 -96.31 25.70
C GLY A 873 -0.47 -94.82 25.67
N GLN A 874 -0.17 -94.07 24.60
CA GLN A 874 -0.50 -92.65 24.47
C GLN A 874 -1.67 -92.42 23.50
N ARG A 875 -2.66 -91.61 23.91
CA ARG A 875 -3.78 -91.21 23.03
C ARG A 875 -3.36 -90.07 22.11
N PHE A 876 -3.80 -90.14 20.87
CA PHE A 876 -3.57 -89.10 19.88
C PHE A 876 -4.89 -88.65 19.26
N ALA A 877 -5.17 -87.35 19.36
CA ALA A 877 -6.34 -86.71 18.77
C ALA A 877 -5.99 -85.87 17.54
N GLU A 878 -4.71 -85.73 17.21
CA GLU A 878 -4.22 -84.91 16.10
C GLU A 878 -3.14 -85.64 15.30
N VAL A 879 -3.27 -85.64 13.97
CA VAL A 879 -2.32 -86.32 13.07
C VAL A 879 -0.91 -85.78 13.23
N ALA A 880 -0.73 -84.46 13.33
CA ALA A 880 0.58 -83.83 13.46
C ALA A 880 1.34 -84.30 14.71
N THR A 881 0.67 -84.38 15.87
CA THR A 881 1.29 -84.87 17.12
C THR A 881 1.59 -86.36 17.04
N PHE A 882 0.74 -87.15 16.39
CA PHE A 882 0.99 -88.57 16.16
C PHE A 882 2.18 -88.83 15.24
N ILE A 883 2.28 -88.09 14.12
CA ILE A 883 3.41 -88.19 13.19
C ILE A 883 4.69 -87.72 13.86
N ALA A 884 4.68 -86.55 14.51
CA ALA A 884 5.87 -86.04 15.21
C ALA A 884 6.37 -87.02 16.27
N HIS A 885 5.45 -87.63 17.04
CA HIS A 885 5.81 -88.68 17.99
C HIS A 885 6.47 -89.87 17.28
N ARG A 886 5.92 -90.34 16.16
CA ARG A 886 6.48 -91.45 15.37
C ARG A 886 7.83 -91.12 14.74
N GLU A 887 8.06 -89.88 14.34
CA GLU A 887 9.33 -89.44 13.74
C GLU A 887 10.48 -89.37 14.75
N THR A 888 10.18 -89.22 16.04
CA THR A 888 11.20 -89.25 17.11
C THR A 888 11.67 -90.67 17.46
N GLU A 889 11.07 -91.71 16.89
CA GLU A 889 11.42 -93.09 17.23
C GLU A 889 12.74 -93.51 16.56
N PRO A 890 13.64 -94.20 17.29
CA PRO A 890 14.85 -94.77 16.71
C PRO A 890 14.50 -95.77 15.61
N ALA A 891 15.19 -95.69 14.47
CA ALA A 891 14.93 -96.55 13.30
C ALA A 891 15.10 -98.05 13.59
N ASP A 892 15.89 -98.40 14.61
CA ASP A 892 16.19 -99.75 15.11
C ASP A 892 15.44 -100.11 16.41
N GLY A 893 14.48 -99.28 16.84
CA GLY A 893 13.70 -99.48 18.05
C GLY A 893 12.73 -100.68 17.99
N PRO A 894 12.21 -101.14 19.15
CA PRO A 894 11.25 -102.25 19.21
C PRO A 894 9.90 -101.88 18.57
N SER A 895 9.16 -102.90 18.13
CA SER A 895 7.78 -102.69 17.64
C SER A 895 6.85 -102.30 18.80
N LYS A 896 5.98 -101.33 18.56
CA LYS A 896 5.02 -100.80 19.54
C LYS A 896 3.58 -101.06 19.13
N ILE A 897 2.65 -100.98 20.08
CA ILE A 897 1.23 -101.30 19.85
C ILE A 897 0.49 -100.07 19.33
N LEU A 898 -0.14 -100.19 18.16
CA LEU A 898 -1.17 -99.28 17.67
C LEU A 898 -2.54 -99.88 17.98
N GLU A 899 -3.34 -99.18 18.79
CA GLU A 899 -4.74 -99.52 19.02
C GLU A 899 -5.65 -98.73 18.08
N VAL A 900 -6.54 -99.48 17.42
CA VAL A 900 -7.45 -98.96 16.41
C VAL A 900 -8.87 -99.41 16.72
N GLN A 901 -9.84 -98.53 16.52
CA GLN A 901 -11.26 -98.84 16.52
C GLN A 901 -11.76 -99.06 15.10
N ARG A 902 -12.33 -100.24 14.85
CA ARG A 902 -13.02 -100.58 13.60
C ARG A 902 -14.47 -100.89 13.92
N GLY A 903 -15.38 -99.95 13.67
CA GLY A 903 -16.79 -100.10 14.08
C GLY A 903 -16.92 -100.23 15.61
N ALA A 904 -17.47 -101.36 16.07
CA ALA A 904 -17.58 -101.68 17.51
C ALA A 904 -16.33 -102.37 18.07
N ASP A 905 -15.44 -102.88 17.23
CA ASP A 905 -14.30 -103.71 17.63
C ASP A 905 -13.05 -102.87 17.90
N ARG A 906 -12.24 -103.30 18.87
CA ARG A 906 -10.90 -102.77 19.13
C ARG A 906 -9.85 -103.78 18.67
N LEU A 907 -8.94 -103.31 17.83
CA LEU A 907 -7.87 -104.09 17.22
C LEU A 907 -6.51 -103.53 17.67
N GLN A 908 -5.54 -104.41 17.87
CA GLN A 908 -4.17 -104.06 18.24
C GLN A 908 -3.20 -104.56 17.17
N PHE A 909 -2.35 -103.66 16.68
CA PHE A 909 -1.32 -103.97 15.68
C PHE A 909 0.06 -103.69 16.24
N LYS A 910 1.02 -104.60 16.04
CA LYS A 910 2.43 -104.36 16.36
C LYS A 910 3.11 -103.69 15.17
N ILE A 911 3.56 -102.45 15.37
CA ILE A 911 4.08 -101.58 14.31
C ILE A 911 5.56 -101.31 14.57
N LYS A 912 6.42 -101.53 13.57
CA LYS A 912 7.85 -101.17 13.63
C LYS A 912 8.02 -99.64 13.56
N PRO A 913 9.10 -99.06 14.13
CA PRO A 913 9.44 -97.65 13.93
C PRO A 913 9.45 -97.24 12.44
N GLY A 914 9.14 -95.97 12.16
CA GLY A 914 9.11 -95.43 10.79
C GLY A 914 7.71 -95.26 10.19
N LYS A 915 7.59 -95.27 8.85
CA LYS A 915 6.31 -94.99 8.19
C LYS A 915 5.36 -96.19 8.27
N ILE A 916 4.13 -95.97 8.74
CA ILE A 916 3.06 -96.98 8.69
C ILE A 916 2.61 -97.20 7.24
N GLY A 917 2.67 -96.15 6.42
CA GLY A 917 2.17 -96.16 5.05
C GLY A 917 0.65 -96.13 4.98
N VAL A 918 0.07 -95.21 5.76
CA VAL A 918 -1.35 -94.85 5.71
C VAL A 918 -1.48 -93.35 5.58
N GLU A 919 -2.57 -92.90 4.99
CA GLU A 919 -3.01 -91.52 5.03
C GLU A 919 -3.97 -91.33 6.21
N LEU A 920 -3.75 -90.28 7.01
CA LEU A 920 -4.45 -90.07 8.28
C LEU A 920 -5.20 -88.74 8.28
N ARG A 921 -6.33 -88.68 8.99
CA ARG A 921 -7.13 -87.47 9.21
C ARG A 921 -7.42 -87.26 10.68
N THR A 922 -7.39 -86.01 11.14
CA THR A 922 -7.98 -85.67 12.45
C THR A 922 -9.50 -85.73 12.36
N ARG A 923 -10.12 -86.43 13.31
CA ARG A 923 -11.57 -86.54 13.44
C ARG A 923 -12.10 -85.52 14.44
N PHE A 924 -13.17 -84.81 14.10
CA PHE A 924 -13.87 -83.91 15.01
C PHE A 924 -15.22 -84.50 15.44
N ALA A 925 -15.63 -84.22 16.68
CA ALA A 925 -16.94 -84.60 17.20
C ALA A 925 -17.52 -83.44 18.02
N THR A 926 -18.85 -83.34 18.06
CA THR A 926 -19.54 -82.41 18.97
C THR A 926 -19.13 -82.71 20.40
N GLU A 927 -18.72 -81.67 21.11
CA GLU A 927 -18.44 -81.72 22.54
C GLU A 927 -19.72 -82.22 23.24
N ARG A 928 -19.72 -83.46 23.73
CA ARG A 928 -20.83 -83.94 24.56
C ARG A 928 -20.71 -83.23 25.91
N PRO A 929 -21.81 -82.70 26.45
CA PRO A 929 -21.79 -81.91 27.69
C PRO A 929 -21.22 -82.69 28.88
#